data_AF-A0A660WQP8-F1
#
_entry.id   AF-A0A660WQP8-F1
#
_cell.length_a   1.000
_cell.length_b   1.000
_cell.length_c   1.000
_cell.angle_alpha   90.00
_cell.angle_beta   90.00
_cell.angle_gamma   90.00
#
_symmetry.space_group_name_H-M   'P 1'
#
loop_
_entity.id
_entity.type
_entity.pdbx_description
1 polymer ?
#
loop_
_entity_poly.entity_id
_entity_poly.type
_entity_poly.pdbx_seq_one_letter_code
_entity_poly.pdbx_strand_id
1 'polypeptide(L)'
;MHKIKLFLLVMSVILVSALYCNVFTEGSQKMKVGIFGKGIKQERENIKSILSIAGFNAEYFNTLDLINLVKYQVVVIPQQRGGIARNPQEKNLLRRYLRTYVEEFGGNLIFYHDSVGSWRSPFADPIFPEIVRSVDYKNPTSEMKIINPHPIVKNFSKGQTIHYSYPEHFVIEPGSKATVVAIDKWDAPGVVCGKVGKGKVVFNGTIIFRADGKPIEPESVDAKLLINSVKWCSESMEIMDKEKAASLQESFIKEEKKKWNLRKYTIWRYEDPWAKKISHDIKPQKEQDIKEVEIELAQNETESSVIMVTNYSPEETLQLHIILPNLPYLKIHESIYVMSRKGGLVPDPLPELPESNIISVPPLQTKQLWFMVNSKELKPGIYTHKIIFEPLIYPERKSLLLKIKVWDFKLPTSLPLRVFTWDYRKDKELVKMMIDHRINVFMLGWMGKRENPYPKVVCNSNGKVVNKLNFSGFDSDIELIKKHGMILMECCGVIKKTVITEDGKVVPYGSKIWQKGMEKWLKELVKYMKGKGLNYNDWALYAFDEYIGHEFITLGKLVRRVDPKIQIFADPNQPFSLEDAKKVAPYIDIFCPSGWLVSMDECREGMEYLRKTTREIWCYSTGMGQRSYSPLAIYRSIGWKVWKWKLNGWGHWCLTHCAPYREWTDFTGDIRGCPTMVYSYTEKNGPVTSRRFEAFRDGLEDYAYLFLLDKLSKQKMIPRKLQSKVKEVLEKAPEEILKNRNNFTLYSLWRKRIAELILELKGKQERR
;
A
#
# COMPACT_ATOMS: atom_id res chain seq x y z
N MET A 1 2.57 -25.00 111.21
CA MET A 1 1.65 -24.74 110.05
C MET A 1 1.94 -23.46 109.24
N HIS A 2 3.11 -22.80 109.39
CA HIS A 2 3.45 -21.58 108.61
C HIS A 2 4.39 -21.81 107.41
N LYS A 3 5.10 -22.93 107.34
CA LYS A 3 6.01 -23.25 106.20
C LYS A 3 5.32 -23.94 105.01
N ILE A 4 4.12 -24.48 105.19
CA ILE A 4 3.36 -25.16 104.11
C ILE A 4 2.47 -24.16 103.34
N LYS A 5 2.03 -23.05 103.96
CA LYS A 5 1.30 -21.98 103.26
C LYS A 5 2.18 -21.12 102.35
N LEU A 6 3.48 -21.00 102.65
CA LEU A 6 4.41 -20.22 101.81
C LEU A 6 4.80 -20.96 100.52
N PHE A 7 4.86 -22.29 100.54
CA PHE A 7 5.22 -23.09 99.36
C PHE A 7 4.06 -23.19 98.34
N LEU A 8 2.81 -23.22 98.82
CA LEU A 8 1.62 -23.20 97.97
C LEU A 8 1.35 -21.82 97.34
N LEU A 9 1.73 -20.72 97.99
CA LEU A 9 1.60 -19.36 97.44
C LEU A 9 2.65 -19.06 96.36
N VAL A 10 3.88 -19.58 96.49
CA VAL A 10 4.95 -19.38 95.49
C VAL A 10 4.71 -20.21 94.22
N MET A 11 4.16 -21.42 94.32
CA MET A 11 3.78 -22.23 93.15
C MET A 11 2.57 -21.66 92.38
N SER A 12 1.62 -21.02 93.07
CA SER A 12 0.47 -20.40 92.40
C SER A 12 0.82 -19.06 91.72
N VAL A 13 1.77 -18.30 92.26
CA VAL A 13 2.27 -17.08 91.59
C VAL A 13 3.14 -17.40 90.37
N ILE A 14 3.92 -18.50 90.39
CA ILE A 14 4.73 -18.94 89.23
C ILE A 14 3.86 -19.58 88.13
N LEU A 15 2.80 -20.32 88.46
CA LEU A 15 1.87 -20.84 87.44
C LEU A 15 1.01 -19.73 86.81
N VAL A 16 0.58 -18.72 87.58
CA VAL A 16 -0.24 -17.62 87.04
C VAL A 16 0.59 -16.67 86.17
N SER A 17 1.89 -16.49 86.43
CA SER A 17 2.77 -15.70 85.56
C SER A 17 3.24 -16.47 84.30
N ALA A 18 3.33 -17.81 84.36
CA ALA A 18 3.55 -18.65 83.18
C ALA A 18 2.30 -18.80 82.28
N LEU A 19 1.09 -18.73 82.85
CA LEU A 19 -0.17 -18.73 82.09
C LEU A 19 -0.53 -17.36 81.50
N TYR A 20 -0.03 -16.24 82.05
CA TYR A 20 -0.21 -14.91 81.45
C TYR A 20 0.81 -14.59 80.35
N CYS A 21 1.97 -15.27 80.28
CA CYS A 21 2.93 -15.09 79.17
C CYS A 21 2.69 -16.03 77.97
N ASN A 22 1.83 -17.05 78.07
CA ASN A 22 1.61 -18.03 77.00
C ASN A 22 0.22 -18.00 76.34
N VAL A 23 -0.59 -16.95 76.55
CA VAL A 23 -1.93 -16.83 75.92
C VAL A 23 -2.02 -15.73 74.85
N PHE A 24 -0.90 -15.10 74.45
CA PHE A 24 -0.87 -14.18 73.30
C PHE A 24 0.34 -14.40 72.38
N THR A 25 0.60 -15.63 71.95
CA THR A 25 1.43 -15.89 70.76
C THR A 25 0.94 -17.09 69.94
N GLU A 26 -0.38 -17.21 69.73
CA GLU A 26 -0.85 -17.93 68.53
C GLU A 26 -0.65 -17.02 67.31
N GLY A 27 0.17 -17.51 66.38
CA GLY A 27 0.79 -16.73 65.32
C GLY A 27 -0.20 -16.10 64.34
N SER A 28 -0.22 -14.77 64.30
CA SER A 28 -0.58 -14.06 63.07
C SER A 28 0.53 -14.31 62.07
N GLN A 29 0.28 -15.17 61.08
CA GLN A 29 1.17 -15.35 59.95
C GLN A 29 1.36 -13.97 59.30
N LYS A 30 2.53 -13.34 59.46
CA LYS A 30 2.81 -12.02 58.87
C LYS A 30 2.50 -12.08 57.39
N MET A 31 1.61 -11.21 56.92
CA MET A 31 1.16 -11.18 55.53
C MET A 31 2.35 -11.10 54.57
N LYS A 32 2.31 -11.93 53.51
CA LYS A 32 3.39 -12.02 52.52
C LYS A 32 3.21 -10.98 51.42
N VAL A 33 4.18 -10.07 51.33
CA VAL A 33 4.26 -9.05 50.29
C VAL A 33 5.43 -9.38 49.37
N GLY A 34 5.15 -9.58 48.09
CA GLY A 34 6.18 -9.83 47.08
C GLY A 34 6.72 -8.52 46.55
N ILE A 35 8.03 -8.34 46.53
CA ILE A 35 8.71 -7.22 45.88
C ILE A 35 9.40 -7.78 44.63
N PHE A 36 8.99 -7.30 43.46
CA PHE A 36 9.61 -7.77 42.23
C PHE A 36 11.08 -7.32 42.16
N GLY A 37 11.98 -8.29 42.02
CA GLY A 37 13.43 -8.20 42.30
C GLY A 37 14.29 -7.56 41.22
N LYS A 38 13.71 -7.14 40.09
CA LYS A 38 14.40 -6.38 39.04
C LYS A 38 14.18 -4.87 39.23
N GLY A 39 14.95 -4.00 38.57
CA GLY A 39 14.86 -2.52 38.70
C GLY A 39 15.99 -1.87 39.50
N ILE A 40 15.74 -0.72 40.13
CA ILE A 40 16.73 0.01 40.94
C ILE A 40 16.92 -0.67 42.30
N LYS A 41 18.18 -1.01 42.65
CA LYS A 41 18.50 -1.74 43.89
C LYS A 41 18.06 -0.98 45.15
N GLN A 42 18.41 0.29 45.24
CA GLN A 42 18.10 1.12 46.41
C GLN A 42 16.59 1.29 46.62
N GLU A 43 15.80 1.47 45.56
CA GLU A 43 14.34 1.56 45.65
C GLU A 43 13.75 0.27 46.27
N ARG A 44 14.21 -0.89 45.82
CA ARG A 44 13.78 -2.19 46.38
C ARG A 44 14.14 -2.35 47.85
N GLU A 45 15.34 -1.93 48.23
CA GLU A 45 15.81 -1.97 49.62
C GLU A 45 14.99 -1.03 50.51
N ASN A 46 14.65 0.17 50.01
CA ASN A 46 13.74 1.09 50.70
C ASN A 46 12.36 0.47 50.89
N ILE A 47 11.74 -0.08 49.83
CA ILE A 47 10.43 -0.74 49.89
C ILE A 47 10.45 -1.87 50.92
N LYS A 48 11.47 -2.75 50.87
CA LYS A 48 11.60 -3.87 51.81
C LYS A 48 11.77 -3.40 53.24
N SER A 49 12.60 -2.39 53.47
CA SER A 49 12.83 -1.81 54.79
C SER A 49 11.54 -1.24 55.37
N ILE A 50 10.84 -0.37 54.62
CA ILE A 50 9.57 0.25 55.02
C ILE A 50 8.53 -0.80 55.40
N LEU A 51 8.35 -1.83 54.56
CA LEU A 51 7.36 -2.87 54.81
C LEU A 51 7.73 -3.76 56.00
N SER A 52 9.02 -4.05 56.20
CA SER A 52 9.49 -4.85 57.33
C SER A 52 9.29 -4.11 58.66
N ILE A 53 9.60 -2.81 58.70
CA ILE A 53 9.36 -1.93 59.87
C ILE A 53 7.86 -1.86 60.18
N ALA A 54 7.02 -1.81 59.14
CA ALA A 54 5.56 -1.83 59.28
C ALA A 54 4.97 -3.20 59.66
N GLY A 55 5.81 -4.24 59.86
CA GLY A 55 5.40 -5.56 60.34
C GLY A 55 5.03 -6.58 59.26
N PHE A 56 5.19 -6.27 57.97
CA PHE A 56 4.91 -7.19 56.87
C PHE A 56 6.06 -8.16 56.62
N ASN A 57 5.75 -9.36 56.10
CA ASN A 57 6.77 -10.27 55.59
C ASN A 57 7.04 -9.94 54.11
N ALA A 58 8.06 -9.12 53.85
CA ALA A 58 8.44 -8.68 52.51
C ALA A 58 9.57 -9.51 51.90
N GLU A 59 9.31 -10.16 50.77
CA GLU A 59 10.24 -11.08 50.10
C GLU A 59 10.52 -10.64 48.65
N TYR A 60 11.75 -10.84 48.18
CA TYR A 60 12.09 -10.59 46.77
C TYR A 60 11.76 -11.82 45.90
N PHE A 61 11.27 -11.58 44.69
CA PHE A 61 11.08 -12.63 43.68
C PHE A 61 11.35 -12.10 42.26
N ASN A 62 11.78 -12.96 41.34
CA ASN A 62 12.44 -12.52 40.09
C ASN A 62 11.65 -12.75 38.80
N THR A 63 10.52 -13.44 38.85
CA THR A 63 9.66 -13.73 37.70
C THR A 63 8.21 -13.41 37.99
N LEU A 64 7.53 -12.75 37.05
CA LEU A 64 6.10 -12.39 37.13
C LEU A 64 5.22 -13.47 36.49
N ASP A 65 5.62 -14.73 36.60
CA ASP A 65 4.79 -15.87 36.21
C ASP A 65 3.70 -16.13 37.27
N LEU A 66 2.62 -16.78 36.86
CA LEU A 66 1.42 -16.92 37.68
C LEU A 66 1.70 -17.71 38.97
N ILE A 67 2.52 -18.76 38.90
CA ILE A 67 2.92 -19.59 40.06
C ILE A 67 3.66 -18.77 41.12
N ASN A 68 4.53 -17.84 40.71
CA ASN A 68 5.22 -16.96 41.64
C ASN A 68 4.33 -15.83 42.16
N LEU A 69 3.44 -15.28 41.33
CA LEU A 69 2.51 -14.22 41.75
C LEU A 69 1.56 -14.71 42.86
N VAL A 70 0.98 -15.91 42.73
CA VAL A 70 0.02 -16.44 43.71
C VAL A 70 0.64 -16.80 45.08
N LYS A 71 1.96 -16.68 45.25
CA LYS A 71 2.63 -16.81 46.56
C LYS A 71 2.41 -15.59 47.46
N TYR A 72 2.01 -14.46 46.88
CA TYR A 72 1.95 -13.17 47.56
C TYR A 72 0.55 -12.58 47.46
N GLN A 73 0.02 -12.05 48.56
CA GLN A 73 -1.30 -11.39 48.56
C GLN A 73 -1.23 -10.01 47.89
N VAL A 74 -0.10 -9.34 48.07
CA VAL A 74 0.20 -8.05 47.47
C VAL A 74 1.57 -8.15 46.80
N VAL A 75 1.65 -7.71 45.56
CA VAL A 75 2.89 -7.63 44.80
C VAL A 75 3.17 -6.17 44.47
N VAL A 76 4.35 -5.71 44.90
CA VAL A 76 4.88 -4.38 44.59
C VAL A 76 5.83 -4.51 43.41
N ILE A 77 5.54 -3.77 42.34
CA ILE A 77 6.34 -3.67 41.13
C ILE A 77 7.00 -2.28 41.11
N PRO A 78 8.26 -2.18 41.58
CA PRO A 78 9.02 -0.92 41.59
C PRO A 78 9.37 -0.47 40.18
N GLN A 79 10.10 0.63 40.01
CA GLN A 79 10.52 1.11 38.69
C GLN A 79 11.26 0.01 37.89
N GLN A 80 10.78 -0.26 36.67
CA GLN A 80 11.42 -1.18 35.74
C GLN A 80 11.89 -0.45 34.47
N ARG A 81 13.11 -0.75 34.02
CA ARG A 81 13.68 -0.24 32.76
C ARG A 81 13.92 -1.42 31.81
N GLY A 82 12.96 -1.71 30.93
CA GLY A 82 13.07 -2.75 29.88
C GLY A 82 13.45 -4.17 30.36
N GLY A 83 13.60 -5.12 29.43
CA GLY A 83 14.28 -6.40 29.68
C GLY A 83 13.52 -7.46 30.50
N ILE A 84 12.23 -7.28 30.82
CA ILE A 84 11.40 -8.31 31.48
C ILE A 84 10.89 -9.33 30.47
N ALA A 85 10.39 -8.87 29.33
CA ALA A 85 10.02 -9.68 28.18
C ALA A 85 10.96 -9.35 27.00
N ARG A 86 11.45 -10.37 26.30
CA ARG A 86 12.43 -10.27 25.22
C ARG A 86 11.79 -10.32 23.83
N ASN A 87 10.58 -10.83 23.74
CA ASN A 87 9.83 -11.00 22.51
C ASN A 87 8.32 -10.80 22.76
N PRO A 88 7.51 -10.65 21.70
CA PRO A 88 6.06 -10.45 21.84
C PRO A 88 5.35 -11.61 22.56
N GLN A 89 5.83 -12.85 22.40
CA GLN A 89 5.29 -14.03 23.08
C GLN A 89 5.35 -13.89 24.62
N GLU A 90 6.53 -13.55 25.14
CA GLU A 90 6.75 -13.34 26.57
C GLU A 90 5.94 -12.15 27.09
N LYS A 91 5.78 -11.10 26.28
CA LYS A 91 4.98 -9.92 26.64
C LYS A 91 3.50 -10.26 26.78
N ASN A 92 2.94 -11.04 25.86
CA ASN A 92 1.55 -11.51 25.91
C ASN A 92 1.28 -12.36 27.15
N LEU A 93 2.16 -13.33 27.42
CA LEU A 93 2.08 -14.18 28.61
C LEU A 93 2.12 -13.37 29.89
N LEU A 94 3.07 -12.43 30.00
CA LEU A 94 3.22 -11.56 31.16
C LEU A 94 1.96 -10.73 31.45
N ARG A 95 1.35 -10.13 30.41
CA ARG A 95 0.08 -9.39 30.56
C ARG A 95 -1.03 -10.31 31.06
N ARG A 96 -1.12 -11.51 30.50
CA ARG A 96 -2.15 -12.50 30.89
C ARG A 96 -1.96 -12.95 32.33
N TYR A 97 -0.73 -13.22 32.78
CA TYR A 97 -0.47 -13.60 34.17
C TYR A 97 -0.85 -12.50 35.16
N LEU A 98 -0.46 -11.25 34.91
CA LEU A 98 -0.78 -10.13 35.81
C LEU A 98 -2.29 -9.87 35.88
N ARG A 99 -3.00 -9.92 34.74
CA ARG A 99 -4.47 -9.77 34.73
C ARG A 99 -5.16 -10.92 35.44
N THR A 100 -4.84 -12.17 35.09
CA THR A 100 -5.41 -13.36 35.74
C THR A 100 -5.16 -13.37 37.25
N TYR A 101 -3.96 -12.98 37.70
CA TYR A 101 -3.62 -12.86 39.12
C TYR A 101 -4.58 -11.92 39.87
N VAL A 102 -4.92 -10.77 39.29
CA VAL A 102 -5.84 -9.81 39.91
C VAL A 102 -7.30 -10.22 39.74
N GLU A 103 -7.70 -10.57 38.52
CA GLU A 103 -9.10 -10.81 38.17
C GLU A 103 -9.66 -12.10 38.77
N GLU A 104 -8.91 -13.19 38.66
CA GLU A 104 -9.37 -14.53 39.04
C GLU A 104 -8.90 -14.98 40.41
N PHE A 105 -7.66 -14.64 40.78
CA PHE A 105 -7.05 -15.07 42.04
C PHE A 105 -7.19 -14.03 43.17
N GLY A 106 -7.70 -12.83 42.87
CA GLY A 106 -7.86 -11.78 43.89
C GLY A 106 -6.55 -11.19 44.40
N GLY A 107 -5.46 -11.45 43.68
CA GLY A 107 -4.16 -10.86 43.94
C GLY A 107 -4.17 -9.35 43.76
N ASN A 108 -3.25 -8.66 44.43
CA ASN A 108 -3.22 -7.20 44.44
C ASN A 108 -1.90 -6.68 43.91
N LEU A 109 -1.94 -5.65 43.06
CA LEU A 109 -0.75 -5.09 42.41
C LEU A 109 -0.57 -3.62 42.76
N ILE A 110 0.67 -3.25 43.08
CA ILE A 110 1.08 -1.86 43.31
C ILE A 110 2.21 -1.53 42.34
N PHE A 111 1.98 -0.63 41.40
CA PHE A 111 2.95 -0.19 40.40
C PHE A 111 3.55 1.16 40.76
N TYR A 112 4.88 1.29 40.63
CA TYR A 112 5.60 2.55 40.80
C TYR A 112 6.27 3.02 39.51
N HIS A 113 6.28 4.34 39.31
CA HIS A 113 7.03 5.05 38.27
C HIS A 113 6.87 4.44 36.86
N ASP A 114 7.96 4.04 36.19
CA ASP A 114 7.92 3.53 34.81
C ASP A 114 6.99 2.30 34.65
N SER A 115 6.78 1.56 35.73
CA SER A 115 5.92 0.37 35.75
C SER A 115 4.43 0.71 35.67
N VAL A 116 4.02 1.97 35.80
CA VAL A 116 2.61 2.40 35.68
C VAL A 116 2.05 2.32 34.25
N GLY A 117 2.90 2.01 33.26
CA GLY A 117 2.50 1.92 31.84
C GLY A 117 3.05 3.06 30.98
N SER A 118 4.13 3.72 31.41
CA SER A 118 4.85 4.72 30.61
C SER A 118 5.45 4.14 29.32
N TRP A 119 5.91 5.00 28.40
CA TRP A 119 6.61 4.57 27.19
C TRP A 119 7.90 3.77 27.43
N ARG A 120 8.52 3.87 28.62
CA ARG A 120 9.67 3.04 29.05
C ARG A 120 9.26 1.79 29.81
N SER A 121 7.97 1.62 30.06
CA SER A 121 7.44 0.50 30.79
C SER A 121 7.77 -0.80 30.05
N PRO A 122 8.18 -1.87 30.76
CA PRO A 122 8.33 -3.18 30.16
C PRO A 122 6.99 -3.74 29.63
N PHE A 123 5.87 -3.11 29.95
CA PHE A 123 4.53 -3.49 29.51
C PHE A 123 4.05 -2.72 28.27
N ALA A 124 4.79 -1.68 27.85
CA ALA A 124 4.46 -0.64 26.85
C ALA A 124 3.19 0.18 27.12
N ASP A 125 2.06 -0.48 27.39
CA ASP A 125 0.76 0.12 27.73
C ASP A 125 0.32 -0.32 29.13
N PRO A 126 -0.53 0.47 29.82
CA PRO A 126 -1.12 0.07 31.10
C PRO A 126 -1.76 -1.32 31.03
N ILE A 127 -1.51 -2.14 32.06
CA ILE A 127 -2.07 -3.51 32.15
C ILE A 127 -3.59 -3.49 32.36
N PHE A 128 -4.08 -2.45 33.04
CA PHE A 128 -5.47 -2.27 33.47
C PHE A 128 -6.03 -0.94 32.94
N PRO A 129 -6.39 -0.85 31.63
CA PRO A 129 -6.91 0.38 31.02
C PRO A 129 -8.17 0.94 31.70
N GLU A 130 -8.93 0.08 32.40
CA GLU A 130 -10.08 0.49 33.20
C GLU A 130 -9.70 1.33 34.44
N ILE A 131 -8.45 1.25 34.91
CA ILE A 131 -7.91 2.06 36.02
C ILE A 131 -6.96 3.14 35.50
N VAL A 132 -6.09 2.81 34.54
CA VAL A 132 -5.16 3.75 33.93
C VAL A 132 -5.29 3.66 32.42
N ARG A 133 -5.92 4.66 31.80
CA ARG A 133 -6.16 4.67 30.34
C ARG A 133 -4.86 4.85 29.57
N SER A 134 -4.03 5.78 30.03
CA SER A 134 -2.73 6.10 29.44
C SER A 134 -1.81 6.71 30.51
N VAL A 135 -0.52 6.82 30.19
CA VAL A 135 0.48 7.50 31.02
C VAL A 135 1.20 8.46 30.09
N ASP A 136 1.26 9.73 30.49
CA ASP A 136 1.73 10.80 29.63
C ASP A 136 3.21 11.13 29.93
N TYR A 137 3.52 12.40 30.15
CA TYR A 137 4.85 12.90 30.51
C TYR A 137 5.07 12.90 32.03
N LYS A 138 6.28 13.30 32.43
CA LYS A 138 6.65 13.48 33.83
C LYS A 138 6.56 14.93 34.23
N ASN A 139 6.05 15.15 35.44
CA ASN A 139 6.00 16.47 36.04
C ASN A 139 7.16 16.65 37.04
N PRO A 140 8.01 17.69 36.87
CA PRO A 140 9.17 17.94 37.72
C PRO A 140 8.74 18.64 39.00
N THR A 141 8.07 17.89 39.87
CA THR A 141 7.61 18.35 41.18
C THR A 141 7.80 17.23 42.19
N SER A 142 7.90 17.60 43.46
CA SER A 142 7.91 16.69 44.60
C SER A 142 6.66 16.84 45.46
N GLU A 143 5.62 17.48 44.91
CA GLU A 143 4.40 17.86 45.63
C GLU A 143 3.15 17.25 45.00
N MET A 144 2.24 16.79 45.86
CA MET A 144 0.89 16.34 45.49
C MET A 144 -0.12 16.80 46.53
N LYS A 145 -1.32 17.13 46.09
CA LYS A 145 -2.48 17.44 46.92
C LYS A 145 -3.41 16.23 47.01
N ILE A 146 -3.82 15.88 48.22
CA ILE A 146 -4.81 14.82 48.45
C ILE A 146 -6.20 15.34 48.10
N ILE A 147 -6.91 14.68 47.20
CA ILE A 147 -8.22 15.16 46.72
C ILE A 147 -9.40 14.30 47.13
N ASN A 148 -9.21 12.98 47.29
CA ASN A 148 -10.26 12.07 47.71
C ASN A 148 -9.82 11.31 48.97
N PRO A 149 -10.58 11.38 50.08
CA PRO A 149 -10.37 10.51 51.23
C PRO A 149 -10.42 9.05 50.79
N HIS A 150 -9.36 8.31 51.10
CA HIS A 150 -9.23 6.90 50.72
C HIS A 150 -8.31 6.19 51.71
N PRO A 151 -8.45 4.88 51.97
CA PRO A 151 -7.56 4.15 52.87
C PRO A 151 -6.06 4.30 52.58
N ILE A 152 -5.69 4.48 51.30
CA ILE A 152 -4.31 4.74 50.84
C ILE A 152 -3.73 6.04 51.44
N VAL A 153 -4.58 7.03 51.69
CA VAL A 153 -4.19 8.37 52.17
C VAL A 153 -4.72 8.67 53.57
N LYS A 154 -5.07 7.63 54.36
CA LYS A 154 -5.73 7.79 55.66
C LYS A 154 -4.98 8.62 56.71
N ASN A 155 -3.68 8.83 56.51
CA ASN A 155 -2.84 9.65 57.39
C ASN A 155 -2.78 11.12 56.95
N PHE A 156 -3.52 11.49 55.91
CA PHE A 156 -3.52 12.82 55.32
C PHE A 156 -4.94 13.36 55.20
N SER A 157 -5.10 14.66 55.41
CA SER A 157 -6.39 15.34 55.28
C SER A 157 -6.69 15.66 53.83
N LYS A 158 -7.98 15.67 53.44
CA LYS A 158 -8.40 16.19 52.13
C LYS A 158 -7.93 17.65 51.99
N GLY A 159 -7.29 17.95 50.86
CA GLY A 159 -6.71 19.26 50.57
C GLY A 159 -5.29 19.46 51.09
N GLN A 160 -4.73 18.53 51.88
CA GLN A 160 -3.35 18.59 52.34
C GLN A 160 -2.38 18.40 51.16
N THR A 161 -1.40 19.29 51.05
CA THR A 161 -0.24 19.10 50.19
C THR A 161 0.78 18.22 50.92
N ILE A 162 1.22 17.16 50.24
CA ILE A 162 2.22 16.20 50.69
C ILE A 162 3.45 16.31 49.80
N HIS A 163 4.63 16.06 50.39
CA HIS A 163 5.91 16.13 49.70
C HIS A 163 6.56 14.74 49.65
N TYR A 164 6.78 14.19 48.46
CA TYR A 164 7.44 12.90 48.26
C TYR A 164 8.92 13.06 47.91
N SER A 165 9.69 11.99 48.09
CA SER A 165 11.16 12.07 48.19
C SER A 165 11.91 12.30 46.88
N TYR A 166 11.30 12.01 45.73
CA TYR A 166 11.93 12.14 44.42
C TYR A 166 11.32 13.29 43.61
N PRO A 167 12.12 14.11 42.90
CA PRO A 167 11.66 15.37 42.31
C PRO A 167 10.93 15.22 40.95
N GLU A 168 10.28 14.07 40.71
CA GLU A 168 9.39 13.87 39.57
C GLU A 168 8.39 12.73 39.81
N HIS A 169 7.28 12.75 39.06
CA HIS A 169 6.36 11.63 38.94
C HIS A 169 5.76 11.56 37.54
N PHE A 170 5.27 10.40 37.14
CA PHE A 170 4.47 10.24 35.92
C PHE A 170 3.03 10.72 36.11
N VAL A 171 2.52 11.49 35.16
CA VAL A 171 1.11 11.86 35.08
C VAL A 171 0.30 10.66 34.57
N ILE A 172 -0.73 10.30 35.32
CA ILE A 172 -1.58 9.16 35.05
C ILE A 172 -2.93 9.63 34.53
N GLU A 173 -3.34 9.12 33.37
CA GLU A 173 -4.69 9.37 32.89
C GLU A 173 -5.66 8.33 33.48
N PRO A 174 -6.65 8.73 34.30
CA PRO A 174 -7.54 7.80 34.96
C PRO A 174 -8.47 7.10 33.96
N GLY A 175 -8.62 5.78 34.12
CA GLY A 175 -9.63 4.99 33.43
C GLY A 175 -11.03 5.14 34.04
N SER A 176 -12.04 4.53 33.42
CA SER A 176 -13.45 4.69 33.80
C SER A 176 -13.82 4.14 35.18
N LYS A 177 -12.98 3.28 35.78
CA LYS A 177 -13.18 2.71 37.13
C LYS A 177 -12.14 3.21 38.13
N ALA A 178 -11.39 4.25 37.80
CA ALA A 178 -10.32 4.77 38.63
C ALA A 178 -10.83 5.69 39.75
N THR A 179 -10.23 5.54 40.93
CA THR A 179 -10.28 6.54 42.00
C THR A 179 -8.96 7.29 42.01
N VAL A 180 -8.98 8.59 41.71
CA VAL A 180 -7.81 9.47 41.84
C VAL A 180 -7.68 9.90 43.30
N VAL A 181 -6.59 9.58 43.97
CA VAL A 181 -6.41 9.94 45.40
C VAL A 181 -5.54 11.18 45.60
N ALA A 182 -4.60 11.43 44.69
CA ALA A 182 -3.71 12.58 44.72
C ALA A 182 -3.45 13.16 43.32
N ILE A 183 -3.45 14.49 43.23
CA ILE A 183 -3.10 15.27 42.02
C ILE A 183 -1.91 16.18 42.35
N ASP A 184 -1.14 16.59 41.37
CA ASP A 184 -0.05 17.55 41.59
C ASP A 184 -0.54 19.01 41.56
N LYS A 185 0.41 19.97 41.57
CA LYS A 185 0.11 21.40 41.54
C LYS A 185 -0.51 21.90 40.23
N TRP A 186 -0.53 21.08 39.18
CA TRP A 186 -1.17 21.35 37.89
C TRP A 186 -2.47 20.56 37.73
N ASP A 187 -3.02 20.06 38.83
CA ASP A 187 -4.20 19.21 38.89
C ASP A 187 -4.06 17.88 38.12
N ALA A 188 -2.82 17.45 37.84
CA ALA A 188 -2.56 16.22 37.11
C ALA A 188 -2.54 15.00 38.07
N PRO A 189 -3.27 13.89 37.78
CA PRO A 189 -3.29 12.73 38.67
C PRO A 189 -1.93 12.03 38.78
N GLY A 190 -1.46 11.88 40.03
CA GLY A 190 -0.19 11.23 40.33
C GLY A 190 -0.33 9.88 41.05
N VAL A 191 -1.47 9.66 41.73
CA VAL A 191 -1.78 8.37 42.37
C VAL A 191 -3.24 8.02 42.10
N VAL A 192 -3.44 6.87 41.47
CA VAL A 192 -4.77 6.33 41.17
C VAL A 192 -4.87 4.87 41.60
N CYS A 193 -6.07 4.42 41.94
CA CYS A 193 -6.33 3.05 42.35
C CYS A 193 -7.73 2.59 41.95
N GLY A 194 -7.97 1.29 42.00
CA GLY A 194 -9.32 0.76 41.83
C GLY A 194 -9.40 -0.76 41.98
N LYS A 195 -10.61 -1.29 41.86
CA LYS A 195 -10.90 -2.73 41.93
C LYS A 195 -11.04 -3.30 40.51
N VAL A 196 -10.39 -4.43 40.25
CA VAL A 196 -10.47 -5.16 38.98
C VAL A 196 -10.72 -6.63 39.28
N GLY A 197 -11.82 -7.19 38.77
CA GLY A 197 -12.28 -8.53 39.15
C GLY A 197 -12.34 -8.70 40.67
N LYS A 198 -11.62 -9.69 41.19
CA LYS A 198 -11.54 -9.95 42.64
C LYS A 198 -10.51 -9.10 43.38
N GLY A 199 -9.47 -8.62 42.70
CA GLY A 199 -8.34 -7.92 43.30
C GLY A 199 -8.40 -6.39 43.22
N LYS A 200 -7.39 -5.75 43.79
CA LYS A 200 -7.20 -4.29 43.81
C LYS A 200 -5.87 -3.93 43.17
N VAL A 201 -5.82 -2.79 42.49
CA VAL A 201 -4.60 -2.26 41.90
C VAL A 201 -4.37 -0.81 42.29
N VAL A 202 -3.10 -0.46 42.50
CA VAL A 202 -2.63 0.90 42.79
C VAL A 202 -1.55 1.27 41.77
N PHE A 203 -1.67 2.46 41.20
CA PHE A 203 -0.68 3.05 40.32
C PHE A 203 -0.19 4.35 40.95
N ASN A 204 1.09 4.37 41.29
CA ASN A 204 1.74 5.52 41.89
C ASN A 204 2.84 6.02 40.94
N GLY A 205 2.67 7.23 40.41
CA GLY A 205 3.61 7.81 39.46
C GLY A 205 4.97 8.15 40.06
N THR A 206 5.11 8.15 41.39
CA THR A 206 6.37 8.47 42.09
C THR A 206 7.32 7.27 42.12
N ILE A 207 8.50 7.47 42.71
CA ILE A 207 9.52 6.45 42.95
C ILE A 207 9.92 6.47 44.44
N ILE A 208 10.08 5.31 45.07
CA ILE A 208 10.47 5.19 46.49
C ILE A 208 12.00 5.27 46.61
N PHE A 209 12.52 6.43 46.27
CA PHE A 209 13.96 6.68 46.21
C PHE A 209 14.23 8.17 46.44
N ARG A 210 15.33 8.48 47.12
CA ARG A 210 15.79 9.87 47.32
C ARG A 210 16.87 10.20 46.31
N ALA A 211 16.82 11.40 45.72
CA ALA A 211 17.84 11.84 44.76
C ALA A 211 19.26 11.90 45.37
N ASP A 212 19.38 12.08 46.69
CA ASP A 212 20.65 12.06 47.42
C ASP A 212 21.16 10.64 47.76
N GLY A 213 20.44 9.60 47.37
CA GLY A 213 20.80 8.19 47.58
C GLY A 213 20.61 7.69 49.01
N LYS A 214 20.13 8.53 49.95
CA LYS A 214 19.88 8.10 51.33
C LYS A 214 18.64 7.18 51.43
N PRO A 215 18.54 6.36 52.48
CA PRO A 215 17.33 5.58 52.74
C PRO A 215 16.09 6.46 52.90
N ILE A 216 14.93 5.92 52.54
CA ILE A 216 13.64 6.56 52.79
C ILE A 216 13.29 6.43 54.28
N GLU A 217 13.00 7.55 54.94
CA GLU A 217 12.61 7.56 56.35
C GLU A 217 11.27 6.84 56.57
N PRO A 218 11.12 5.99 57.62
CA PRO A 218 9.90 5.22 57.85
C PRO A 218 8.63 6.05 58.05
N GLU A 219 8.78 7.29 58.52
CA GLU A 219 7.68 8.23 58.76
C GLU A 219 7.40 9.18 57.58
N SER A 220 8.14 9.05 56.49
CA SER A 220 7.99 9.85 55.27
C SER A 220 6.62 9.63 54.60
N VAL A 221 6.27 10.57 53.70
CA VAL A 221 5.08 10.47 52.86
C VAL A 221 5.14 9.20 51.99
N ASP A 222 6.28 8.91 51.37
CA ASP A 222 6.49 7.72 50.53
C ASP A 222 6.21 6.42 51.31
N ALA A 223 6.74 6.33 52.53
CA ALA A 223 6.55 5.18 53.39
C ALA A 223 5.07 5.02 53.81
N LYS A 224 4.41 6.10 54.23
CA LYS A 224 3.00 6.09 54.61
C LYS A 224 2.10 5.67 53.45
N LEU A 225 2.32 6.20 52.25
CA LEU A 225 1.56 5.83 51.05
C LEU A 225 1.75 4.36 50.67
N LEU A 226 2.99 3.85 50.71
CA LEU A 226 3.27 2.43 50.45
C LEU A 226 2.57 1.53 51.47
N ILE A 227 2.74 1.80 52.76
CA ILE A 227 2.15 1.01 53.85
C ILE A 227 0.63 0.99 53.74
N ASN A 228 0.02 2.15 53.49
CA ASN A 228 -1.43 2.26 53.36
C ASN A 228 -1.96 1.58 52.09
N SER A 229 -1.20 1.63 50.99
CA SER A 229 -1.52 0.88 49.76
C SER A 229 -1.53 -0.61 50.01
N VAL A 230 -0.50 -1.15 50.68
CA VAL A 230 -0.44 -2.57 51.04
C VAL A 230 -1.59 -2.94 51.98
N LYS A 231 -1.88 -2.11 53.00
CA LYS A 231 -3.01 -2.35 53.93
C LYS A 231 -4.35 -2.39 53.20
N TRP A 232 -4.62 -1.40 52.33
CA TRP A 232 -5.86 -1.36 51.57
C TRP A 232 -6.01 -2.56 50.63
N CYS A 233 -4.94 -2.92 49.92
CA CYS A 233 -4.91 -4.10 49.07
C CYS A 233 -5.17 -5.40 49.86
N SER A 234 -4.78 -5.45 51.14
CA SER A 234 -4.90 -6.65 51.98
C SER A 234 -6.26 -6.92 52.63
N GLU A 235 -7.20 -5.97 52.56
CA GLU A 235 -8.51 -6.09 53.24
C GLU A 235 -9.41 -7.21 52.67
N SER A 236 -9.14 -7.70 51.46
CA SER A 236 -9.86 -8.81 50.82
C SER A 236 -8.94 -10.03 50.75
N MET A 237 -9.16 -11.01 51.64
CA MET A 237 -8.35 -12.22 51.72
C MET A 237 -9.08 -13.41 51.09
N GLU A 238 -8.57 -13.94 49.97
CA GLU A 238 -8.87 -15.28 49.47
C GLU A 238 -7.56 -16.10 49.46
N ILE A 239 -7.63 -17.38 49.84
CA ILE A 239 -6.50 -18.30 49.68
C ILE A 239 -6.38 -18.59 48.17
N MET A 240 -5.23 -18.23 47.59
CA MET A 240 -5.00 -18.44 46.17
C MET A 240 -4.62 -19.88 45.86
N ASP A 241 -5.34 -20.49 44.93
CA ASP A 241 -5.15 -21.87 44.49
C ASP A 241 -3.90 -22.01 43.61
N LYS A 242 -2.83 -22.59 44.19
CA LYS A 242 -1.55 -22.79 43.49
C LYS A 242 -1.65 -23.84 42.39
N GLU A 243 -2.50 -24.85 42.53
CA GLU A 243 -2.66 -25.91 41.52
C GLU A 243 -3.39 -25.37 40.30
N LYS A 244 -4.46 -24.60 40.52
CA LYS A 244 -5.15 -23.87 39.44
C LYS A 244 -4.19 -22.90 38.74
N ALA A 245 -3.34 -22.18 39.48
CA ALA A 245 -2.35 -21.27 38.91
C ALA A 245 -1.34 -21.98 38.01
N ALA A 246 -0.81 -23.14 38.45
CA ALA A 246 0.11 -23.95 37.66
C ALA A 246 -0.56 -24.47 36.37
N SER A 247 -1.79 -25.00 36.49
CA SER A 247 -2.58 -25.49 35.37
C SER A 247 -2.88 -24.41 34.32
N LEU A 248 -3.33 -23.22 34.76
CA LEU A 248 -3.57 -22.08 33.87
C LEU A 248 -2.27 -21.59 33.22
N GLN A 249 -1.17 -21.52 33.97
CA GLN A 249 0.11 -21.11 33.42
C GLN A 249 0.57 -22.04 32.30
N GLU A 250 0.48 -23.36 32.50
CA GLU A 250 0.78 -24.36 31.47
C GLU A 250 -0.15 -24.23 30.26
N SER A 251 -1.46 -24.04 30.49
CA SER A 251 -2.43 -23.81 29.41
C SER A 251 -2.06 -22.57 28.59
N PHE A 252 -1.73 -21.46 29.24
CA PHE A 252 -1.35 -20.22 28.54
C PHE A 252 -0.06 -20.42 27.74
N ILE A 253 0.94 -21.09 28.29
CA ILE A 253 2.18 -21.43 27.57
C ILE A 253 1.88 -22.30 26.36
N LYS A 254 1.01 -23.31 26.49
CA LYS A 254 0.64 -24.24 25.42
C LYS A 254 -0.17 -23.54 24.32
N GLU A 255 -1.17 -22.75 24.69
CA GLU A 255 -1.96 -21.92 23.77
C GLU A 255 -1.07 -20.96 23.00
N GLU A 256 -0.18 -20.25 23.70
CA GLU A 256 0.73 -19.31 23.10
C GLU A 256 1.72 -20.05 22.17
N LYS A 257 2.40 -21.10 22.63
CA LYS A 257 3.26 -21.94 21.76
C LYS A 257 2.52 -22.46 20.52
N LYS A 258 1.27 -22.91 20.66
CA LYS A 258 0.44 -23.35 19.53
C LYS A 258 0.19 -22.21 18.55
N LYS A 259 -0.12 -21.00 19.03
CA LYS A 259 -0.25 -19.82 18.17
C LYS A 259 1.03 -19.56 17.38
N TRP A 260 2.21 -19.66 17.99
CA TRP A 260 3.49 -19.37 17.33
C TRP A 260 3.99 -20.50 16.41
N ASN A 261 3.55 -21.75 16.63
CA ASN A 261 3.91 -22.91 15.81
C ASN A 261 3.04 -23.09 14.55
N LEU A 262 1.95 -22.32 14.41
CA LEU A 262 1.15 -22.33 13.18
C LEU A 262 1.89 -21.58 12.09
N ARG A 263 1.97 -22.18 10.90
CA ARG A 263 2.44 -21.51 9.68
C ARG A 263 1.70 -20.19 9.51
N LYS A 264 2.42 -19.08 9.60
CA LYS A 264 1.81 -17.74 9.62
C LYS A 264 1.48 -17.22 8.23
N TYR A 265 2.30 -17.61 7.27
CA TYR A 265 2.16 -17.12 5.90
C TYR A 265 2.71 -18.11 4.87
N THR A 266 2.29 -17.96 3.61
CA THR A 266 2.81 -18.73 2.47
C THR A 266 3.16 -17.78 1.35
N ILE A 267 4.30 -18.03 0.72
CA ILE A 267 4.71 -17.37 -0.53
C ILE A 267 4.49 -18.36 -1.67
N TRP A 268 3.65 -18.04 -2.63
CA TRP A 268 3.24 -18.99 -3.67
C TRP A 268 3.03 -18.33 -5.03
N ARG A 269 2.82 -19.12 -6.08
CA ARG A 269 2.49 -18.66 -7.43
C ARG A 269 1.03 -18.97 -7.74
N TYR A 270 0.30 -17.97 -8.21
CA TYR A 270 -1.02 -18.18 -8.79
C TYR A 270 -0.88 -18.58 -10.26
N GLU A 271 -1.74 -19.49 -10.73
CA GLU A 271 -1.66 -20.02 -12.11
C GLU A 271 -1.87 -18.92 -13.17
N ASP A 272 -2.79 -17.98 -12.90
CA ASP A 272 -3.07 -16.84 -13.78
C ASP A 272 -3.01 -15.51 -13.02
N PRO A 273 -1.81 -14.92 -12.82
CA PRO A 273 -1.67 -13.64 -12.12
C PRO A 273 -2.34 -12.47 -12.87
N TRP A 274 -2.71 -12.67 -14.13
CA TRP A 274 -3.41 -11.70 -14.96
C TRP A 274 -4.93 -11.91 -15.01
N ALA A 275 -5.46 -12.85 -14.22
CA ALA A 275 -6.88 -13.12 -14.16
C ALA A 275 -7.66 -11.84 -13.85
N LYS A 276 -8.78 -11.66 -14.57
CA LYS A 276 -9.66 -10.49 -14.45
C LYS A 276 -10.12 -10.25 -13.01
N LYS A 277 -10.45 -11.31 -12.28
CA LYS A 277 -10.85 -11.27 -10.87
C LYS A 277 -9.92 -12.18 -10.08
N ILE A 278 -9.23 -11.60 -9.12
CA ILE A 278 -8.43 -12.33 -8.14
C ILE A 278 -8.90 -11.80 -6.81
N SER A 279 -9.50 -12.64 -5.98
CA SER A 279 -9.99 -12.18 -4.68
C SER A 279 -8.83 -12.00 -3.70
N HIS A 280 -8.97 -11.06 -2.76
CA HIS A 280 -7.96 -10.84 -1.71
C HIS A 280 -7.97 -11.97 -0.66
N ASP A 281 -8.98 -12.83 -0.62
CA ASP A 281 -9.05 -13.99 0.27
C ASP A 281 -8.53 -15.29 -0.37
N ILE A 282 -8.09 -15.24 -1.65
CA ILE A 282 -7.64 -16.42 -2.39
C ILE A 282 -6.50 -17.14 -1.65
N LYS A 283 -6.55 -18.47 -1.62
CA LYS A 283 -5.54 -19.33 -0.97
C LYS A 283 -4.86 -20.22 -1.99
N PRO A 284 -3.59 -20.62 -1.75
CA PRO A 284 -2.96 -21.64 -2.58
C PRO A 284 -3.69 -22.97 -2.43
N GLN A 285 -3.73 -23.77 -3.50
CA GLN A 285 -4.27 -25.14 -3.43
C GLN A 285 -3.49 -26.02 -2.46
N LYS A 286 -2.18 -25.76 -2.32
CA LYS A 286 -1.29 -26.41 -1.35
C LYS A 286 -0.49 -25.34 -0.63
N GLU A 287 -0.43 -25.40 0.69
CA GLU A 287 0.39 -24.50 1.51
C GLU A 287 1.87 -24.85 1.38
N GLN A 288 2.44 -24.57 0.21
CA GLN A 288 3.82 -24.84 -0.10
C GLN A 288 4.49 -23.56 -0.58
N ASP A 289 5.63 -23.25 0.03
CA ASP A 289 6.41 -22.09 -0.40
C ASP A 289 7.10 -22.40 -1.72
N ILE A 290 6.98 -21.50 -2.67
CA ILE A 290 7.85 -21.49 -3.84
C ILE A 290 9.29 -21.19 -3.39
N LYS A 291 10.26 -21.85 -4.05
CA LYS A 291 11.69 -21.66 -3.78
C LYS A 291 12.36 -20.75 -4.80
N GLU A 292 11.72 -20.60 -5.96
CA GLU A 292 12.28 -19.89 -7.10
C GLU A 292 11.19 -19.14 -7.86
N VAL A 293 11.58 -17.98 -8.39
CA VAL A 293 10.83 -17.20 -9.36
C VAL A 293 11.76 -16.88 -10.53
N GLU A 294 11.34 -17.23 -11.74
CA GLU A 294 12.09 -16.99 -12.98
C GLU A 294 11.42 -15.91 -13.83
N ILE A 295 12.23 -15.04 -14.42
CA ILE A 295 11.85 -14.02 -15.40
C ILE A 295 12.76 -14.19 -16.63
N GLU A 296 12.18 -14.49 -17.79
CA GLU A 296 12.89 -14.57 -19.07
C GLU A 296 12.46 -13.39 -19.96
N LEU A 297 13.42 -12.55 -20.37
CA LEU A 297 13.17 -11.36 -21.18
C LEU A 297 14.35 -11.05 -22.13
N ALA A 298 14.07 -10.41 -23.25
CA ALA A 298 15.06 -9.91 -24.20
C ALA A 298 15.69 -8.61 -23.68
N GLN A 299 16.77 -8.14 -24.30
CA GLN A 299 17.27 -6.79 -24.03
C GLN A 299 16.29 -5.74 -24.57
N ASN A 300 16.17 -4.60 -23.86
CA ASN A 300 15.20 -3.53 -24.18
C ASN A 300 13.73 -4.00 -24.09
N GLU A 301 13.44 -4.83 -23.08
CA GLU A 301 12.10 -5.31 -22.69
C GLU A 301 11.85 -4.97 -21.21
N THR A 302 10.58 -4.92 -20.80
CA THR A 302 10.22 -4.92 -19.38
C THR A 302 9.26 -6.07 -19.09
N GLU A 303 9.68 -7.02 -18.25
CA GLU A 303 8.89 -8.20 -17.91
C GLU A 303 8.62 -8.27 -16.41
N SER A 304 7.49 -8.87 -16.03
CA SER A 304 7.14 -9.12 -14.65
C SER A 304 6.91 -10.61 -14.34
N SER A 305 7.27 -11.01 -13.12
CA SER A 305 6.71 -12.23 -12.51
C SER A 305 5.97 -11.85 -11.24
N VAL A 306 4.89 -12.57 -10.97
CA VAL A 306 4.03 -12.31 -9.81
C VAL A 306 4.15 -13.44 -8.80
N ILE A 307 4.23 -13.08 -7.53
CA ILE A 307 4.07 -14.01 -6.42
C ILE A 307 2.92 -13.52 -5.52
N MET A 308 2.39 -14.44 -4.74
CA MET A 308 1.31 -14.21 -3.80
C MET A 308 1.85 -14.41 -2.38
N VAL A 309 1.47 -13.53 -1.46
CA VAL A 309 1.75 -13.67 -0.04
C VAL A 309 0.42 -13.79 0.68
N THR A 310 0.16 -14.96 1.28
CA THR A 310 -1.05 -15.23 2.06
C THR A 310 -0.74 -15.16 3.53
N ASN A 311 -1.50 -14.36 4.28
CA ASN A 311 -1.52 -14.35 5.74
C ASN A 311 -2.62 -15.31 6.24
N TYR A 312 -2.26 -16.24 7.12
CA TYR A 312 -3.19 -17.18 7.76
C TYR A 312 -3.58 -16.76 9.18
N SER A 313 -2.99 -15.69 9.71
CA SER A 313 -3.40 -15.17 11.00
C SER A 313 -4.86 -14.70 10.93
N PRO A 314 -5.73 -15.12 11.87
CA PRO A 314 -7.12 -14.67 11.94
C PRO A 314 -7.27 -13.27 12.52
N GLU A 315 -6.27 -12.78 13.26
CA GLU A 315 -6.34 -11.55 14.04
C GLU A 315 -5.27 -10.52 13.65
N GLU A 316 -4.09 -10.98 13.25
CA GLU A 316 -2.91 -10.11 13.12
C GLU A 316 -2.61 -9.78 11.66
N THR A 317 -2.31 -8.52 11.37
CA THR A 317 -1.77 -8.12 10.07
C THR A 317 -0.30 -8.56 9.98
N LEU A 318 0.04 -9.29 8.92
CA LEU A 318 1.43 -9.65 8.64
C LEU A 318 2.16 -8.43 8.07
N GLN A 319 3.10 -7.89 8.84
CA GLN A 319 4.09 -6.93 8.36
C GLN A 319 5.32 -7.69 7.91
N LEU A 320 5.65 -7.61 6.62
CA LEU A 320 6.71 -8.41 6.00
C LEU A 320 7.74 -7.49 5.33
N HIS A 321 8.96 -7.49 5.86
CA HIS A 321 10.09 -6.79 5.28
C HIS A 321 10.72 -7.65 4.17
N ILE A 322 10.81 -7.07 2.96
CA ILE A 322 11.37 -7.74 1.79
C ILE A 322 12.81 -7.24 1.63
N ILE A 323 13.77 -8.10 1.93
CA ILE A 323 15.19 -7.78 1.91
C ILE A 323 15.81 -8.36 0.65
N LEU A 324 16.44 -7.51 -0.13
CA LEU A 324 17.14 -7.85 -1.37
C LEU A 324 18.25 -6.82 -1.64
N PRO A 325 19.28 -7.15 -2.44
CA PRO A 325 20.26 -6.17 -2.87
C PRO A 325 19.59 -5.01 -3.62
N ASN A 326 20.24 -3.85 -3.63
CA ASN A 326 19.79 -2.74 -4.47
C ASN A 326 20.02 -3.09 -5.95
N LEU A 327 18.93 -3.30 -6.69
CA LEU A 327 18.95 -3.71 -8.09
C LEU A 327 18.26 -2.62 -8.93
N PRO A 328 19.00 -1.73 -9.62
CA PRO A 328 18.41 -0.59 -10.33
C PRO A 328 17.46 -0.98 -11.47
N TYR A 329 17.58 -2.21 -11.97
CA TYR A 329 16.75 -2.78 -13.02
C TYR A 329 15.52 -3.53 -12.50
N LEU A 330 15.33 -3.68 -11.18
CA LEU A 330 14.21 -4.38 -10.57
C LEU A 330 13.36 -3.40 -9.75
N LYS A 331 12.06 -3.40 -10.01
CA LYS A 331 11.06 -2.76 -9.15
C LYS A 331 10.09 -3.79 -8.63
N ILE A 332 9.74 -3.69 -7.35
CA ILE A 332 8.69 -4.51 -6.75
C ILE A 332 7.46 -3.63 -6.56
N HIS A 333 6.32 -4.10 -7.04
CA HIS A 333 5.05 -3.42 -6.88
C HIS A 333 4.09 -4.30 -6.09
N GLU A 334 3.24 -3.70 -5.26
CA GLU A 334 2.10 -4.40 -4.68
C GLU A 334 0.83 -4.08 -5.47
N SER A 335 -0.09 -5.04 -5.58
CA SER A 335 -1.41 -4.75 -6.15
C SER A 335 -2.34 -4.16 -5.09
N ILE A 336 -2.94 -3.01 -5.38
CA ILE A 336 -4.01 -2.45 -4.55
C ILE A 336 -5.37 -2.87 -5.13
N TYR A 337 -6.28 -3.24 -4.24
CA TYR A 337 -7.67 -3.54 -4.59
C TYR A 337 -8.51 -2.27 -4.67
N VAL A 338 -9.18 -2.07 -5.80
CA VAL A 338 -10.13 -0.97 -6.03
C VAL A 338 -11.49 -1.53 -6.41
N MET A 339 -12.56 -0.84 -6.00
CA MET A 339 -13.91 -1.25 -6.37
C MET A 339 -14.19 -0.90 -7.83
N SER A 340 -14.74 -1.86 -8.58
CA SER A 340 -15.13 -1.66 -9.98
C SER A 340 -16.62 -1.30 -10.11
N ARG A 341 -16.98 -0.50 -11.10
CA ARG A 341 -18.37 -0.13 -11.42
C ARG A 341 -19.26 -1.33 -11.72
N LYS A 342 -18.70 -2.39 -12.29
CA LYS A 342 -19.41 -3.66 -12.58
C LYS A 342 -19.50 -4.58 -11.35
N GLY A 343 -19.20 -4.06 -10.16
CA GLY A 343 -19.19 -4.79 -8.90
C GLY A 343 -17.88 -5.53 -8.63
N GLY A 344 -17.56 -5.67 -7.34
CA GLY A 344 -16.39 -6.41 -6.84
C GLY A 344 -15.09 -5.61 -6.82
N LEU A 345 -14.17 -6.10 -5.97
CA LEU A 345 -12.81 -5.58 -5.89
C LEU A 345 -11.95 -6.17 -7.02
N VAL A 346 -11.14 -5.33 -7.65
CA VAL A 346 -10.13 -5.74 -8.64
C VAL A 346 -8.76 -5.27 -8.17
N PRO A 347 -7.73 -6.13 -8.17
CA PRO A 347 -6.36 -5.68 -8.00
C PRO A 347 -5.98 -5.02 -9.32
N ASP A 348 -5.76 -3.71 -9.36
CA ASP A 348 -5.44 -3.01 -10.62
C ASP A 348 -4.30 -2.00 -10.48
N PRO A 349 -4.33 -1.01 -9.56
CA PRO A 349 -3.17 -0.16 -9.30
C PRO A 349 -1.96 -0.98 -8.82
N LEU A 350 -0.78 -0.62 -9.34
CA LEU A 350 0.50 -1.24 -9.03
C LEU A 350 1.50 -0.19 -8.50
N PRO A 351 1.30 0.38 -7.30
CA PRO A 351 2.33 1.22 -6.68
C PRO A 351 3.62 0.42 -6.44
N GLU A 352 4.75 1.10 -6.62
CA GLU A 352 6.04 0.56 -6.18
C GLU A 352 6.03 0.46 -4.65
N LEU A 353 6.76 -0.52 -4.10
CA LEU A 353 6.92 -0.64 -2.65
C LEU A 353 7.46 0.66 -2.02
N PRO A 354 7.11 0.92 -0.75
CA PRO A 354 7.72 2.03 0.00
C PRO A 354 9.22 1.80 0.17
N GLU A 355 9.98 2.84 0.48
CA GLU A 355 11.44 2.76 0.68
C GLU A 355 11.84 1.77 1.79
N SER A 356 10.94 1.54 2.75
CA SER A 356 11.13 0.53 3.80
C SER A 356 11.08 -0.91 3.29
N ASN A 357 10.60 -1.15 2.07
CA ASN A 357 10.30 -2.48 1.52
C ASN A 357 9.43 -3.35 2.45
N ILE A 358 8.61 -2.72 3.30
CA ILE A 358 7.67 -3.42 4.18
C ILE A 358 6.30 -3.42 3.52
N ILE A 359 5.69 -4.60 3.44
CA ILE A 359 4.29 -4.77 3.03
C ILE A 359 3.42 -5.16 4.22
N SER A 360 2.16 -4.76 4.17
CA SER A 360 1.13 -5.21 5.10
C SER A 360 0.14 -6.15 4.40
N VAL A 361 -0.05 -7.34 4.95
CA VAL A 361 -1.04 -8.33 4.49
C VAL A 361 -2.07 -8.55 5.61
N PRO A 362 -3.32 -8.06 5.47
CA PRO A 362 -4.33 -8.16 6.52
C PRO A 362 -4.66 -9.61 6.93
N PRO A 363 -5.31 -9.82 8.09
CA PRO A 363 -5.70 -11.14 8.55
C PRO A 363 -6.50 -11.90 7.50
N LEU A 364 -6.16 -13.17 7.29
CA LEU A 364 -6.80 -14.06 6.32
C LEU A 364 -6.83 -13.53 4.88
N GLN A 365 -5.96 -12.58 4.51
CA GLN A 365 -5.88 -12.06 3.15
C GLN A 365 -4.61 -12.50 2.42
N THR A 366 -4.59 -12.21 1.13
CA THR A 366 -3.53 -12.51 0.18
C THR A 366 -3.25 -11.26 -0.63
N LYS A 367 -1.97 -10.96 -0.83
CA LYS A 367 -1.49 -9.81 -1.59
C LYS A 367 -0.59 -10.25 -2.74
N GLN A 368 -0.71 -9.58 -3.89
CA GLN A 368 0.15 -9.84 -5.03
C GLN A 368 1.37 -8.92 -4.98
N LEU A 369 2.54 -9.50 -5.26
CA LEU A 369 3.79 -8.77 -5.46
C LEU A 369 4.28 -9.02 -6.88
N TRP A 370 4.49 -7.93 -7.61
CA TRP A 370 4.94 -7.89 -8.99
C TRP A 370 6.43 -7.55 -9.03
N PHE A 371 7.24 -8.51 -9.43
CA PHE A 371 8.68 -8.33 -9.64
C PHE A 371 8.89 -7.93 -11.09
N MET A 372 9.06 -6.64 -11.34
CA MET A 372 9.18 -6.07 -12.67
C MET A 372 10.63 -5.72 -12.99
N VAL A 373 11.18 -6.35 -14.03
CA VAL A 373 12.56 -6.19 -14.48
C VAL A 373 12.59 -5.41 -15.79
N ASN A 374 13.38 -4.33 -15.82
CA ASN A 374 13.68 -3.58 -17.04
C ASN A 374 15.09 -3.93 -17.54
N SER A 375 15.20 -4.51 -18.74
CA SER A 375 16.46 -5.00 -19.28
C SER A 375 17.23 -3.99 -20.15
N LYS A 376 16.82 -2.72 -20.23
CA LYS A 376 17.43 -1.72 -21.13
C LYS A 376 18.95 -1.64 -21.00
N GLU A 377 19.46 -1.76 -19.77
CA GLU A 377 20.89 -1.66 -19.44
C GLU A 377 21.55 -3.02 -19.13
N LEU A 378 20.79 -4.13 -19.20
CA LEU A 378 21.31 -5.46 -18.89
C LEU A 378 21.97 -6.11 -20.10
N LYS A 379 23.10 -6.77 -19.87
CA LYS A 379 23.74 -7.65 -20.84
C LYS A 379 23.05 -9.02 -20.84
N PRO A 380 23.11 -9.77 -21.95
CA PRO A 380 22.64 -11.15 -22.00
C PRO A 380 23.32 -12.01 -20.92
N GLY A 381 22.57 -12.94 -20.35
CA GLY A 381 23.07 -13.82 -19.28
C GLY A 381 22.01 -14.18 -18.25
N ILE A 382 22.45 -14.88 -17.20
CA ILE A 382 21.60 -15.29 -16.08
C ILE A 382 22.06 -14.56 -14.82
N TYR A 383 21.14 -13.81 -14.21
CA TYR A 383 21.33 -13.12 -12.95
C TYR A 383 20.52 -13.84 -11.87
N THR A 384 21.13 -14.10 -10.72
CA THR A 384 20.47 -14.79 -9.61
C THR A 384 20.59 -13.98 -8.33
N HIS A 385 19.47 -13.72 -7.68
CA HIS A 385 19.41 -12.95 -6.44
C HIS A 385 18.60 -13.71 -5.39
N LYS A 386 19.06 -13.66 -4.13
CA LYS A 386 18.30 -14.19 -3.00
C LYS A 386 17.45 -13.05 -2.41
N ILE A 387 16.16 -13.28 -2.30
CA ILE A 387 15.21 -12.40 -1.62
C ILE A 387 14.86 -13.05 -0.29
N ILE A 388 14.87 -12.27 0.79
CA ILE A 388 14.48 -12.70 2.13
C ILE A 388 13.18 -11.98 2.49
N PHE A 389 12.23 -12.75 3.01
CA PHE A 389 10.96 -12.27 3.53
C PHE A 389 10.99 -12.44 5.05
N GLU A 390 11.13 -11.33 5.75
CA GLU A 390 11.29 -11.28 7.21
C GLU A 390 10.04 -10.67 7.85
N PRO A 391 9.24 -11.45 8.60
CA PRO A 391 8.15 -10.87 9.37
C PRO A 391 8.69 -10.02 10.52
N LEU A 392 8.05 -8.89 10.82
CA LEU A 392 8.49 -8.01 11.90
C LEU A 392 8.19 -8.58 13.30
N ILE A 393 7.13 -9.39 13.40
CA ILE A 393 6.63 -9.91 14.67
C ILE A 393 6.98 -11.40 14.84
N TYR A 394 7.11 -12.14 13.73
CA TYR A 394 7.35 -13.59 13.75
C TYR A 394 8.80 -13.95 13.40
N PRO A 395 9.39 -14.99 14.04
CA PRO A 395 10.76 -15.40 13.76
C PRO A 395 10.93 -16.19 12.44
N GLU A 396 9.83 -16.70 11.85
CA GLU A 396 9.88 -17.52 10.64
C GLU A 396 10.27 -16.67 9.42
N ARG A 397 11.53 -16.73 9.00
CA ARG A 397 12.01 -16.10 7.77
C ARG A 397 11.88 -17.05 6.59
N LYS A 398 11.52 -16.52 5.43
CA LYS A 398 11.49 -17.28 4.17
C LYS A 398 12.45 -16.67 3.16
N SER A 399 12.92 -17.49 2.22
CA SER A 399 13.77 -17.01 1.13
C SER A 399 13.34 -17.57 -0.21
N LEU A 400 13.50 -16.76 -1.23
CA LEU A 400 13.16 -17.03 -2.63
C LEU A 400 14.37 -16.71 -3.51
N LEU A 401 14.67 -17.55 -4.50
CA LEU A 401 15.63 -17.22 -5.55
C LEU A 401 14.92 -16.53 -6.71
N LEU A 402 15.34 -15.32 -7.05
CA LEU A 402 14.96 -14.62 -8.28
C LEU A 402 16.01 -14.91 -9.35
N LYS A 403 15.61 -15.62 -10.40
CA LYS A 403 16.42 -15.85 -11.60
C LYS A 403 15.92 -14.96 -12.73
N ILE A 404 16.82 -14.18 -13.32
CA ILE A 404 16.53 -13.31 -14.46
C ILE A 404 17.41 -13.79 -15.61
N LYS A 405 16.78 -14.26 -16.68
CA LYS A 405 17.46 -14.65 -17.92
C LYS A 405 17.24 -13.58 -18.97
N VAL A 406 18.31 -12.89 -19.33
CA VAL A 406 18.34 -11.92 -20.42
C VAL A 406 18.78 -12.65 -21.69
N TRP A 407 17.88 -12.78 -22.67
CA TRP A 407 18.20 -13.42 -23.94
C TRP A 407 19.24 -12.63 -24.73
N ASP A 408 20.04 -13.34 -25.53
CA ASP A 408 21.02 -12.72 -26.42
C ASP A 408 20.40 -12.20 -27.72
N PHE A 409 19.44 -11.29 -27.58
CA PHE A 409 18.96 -10.41 -28.64
C PHE A 409 18.26 -9.19 -28.02
N LYS A 410 18.14 -8.15 -28.83
CA LYS A 410 17.56 -6.88 -28.42
C LYS A 410 16.28 -6.60 -29.19
N LEU A 411 15.20 -6.29 -28.47
CA LEU A 411 13.97 -5.82 -29.10
C LEU A 411 14.19 -4.43 -29.71
N PRO A 412 13.60 -4.15 -30.89
CA PRO A 412 13.71 -2.84 -31.51
C PRO A 412 13.24 -1.71 -30.58
N THR A 413 13.98 -0.61 -30.58
CA THR A 413 13.60 0.61 -29.85
C THR A 413 12.42 1.31 -30.51
N SER A 414 12.39 1.33 -31.84
CA SER A 414 11.27 1.84 -32.65
C SER A 414 10.55 0.68 -33.33
N LEU A 415 9.22 0.67 -33.22
CA LEU A 415 8.35 -0.24 -33.96
C LEU A 415 7.71 0.52 -35.14
N PRO A 416 7.38 -0.16 -36.25
CA PRO A 416 6.61 0.45 -37.35
C PRO A 416 5.12 0.56 -36.98
N LEU A 417 4.82 1.03 -35.75
CA LEU A 417 3.49 1.16 -35.19
C LEU A 417 3.30 2.53 -34.55
N ARG A 418 2.09 3.06 -34.71
CA ARG A 418 1.58 4.26 -34.03
C ARG A 418 0.79 3.82 -32.81
N VAL A 419 1.32 4.09 -31.63
CA VAL A 419 0.77 3.64 -30.36
C VAL A 419 0.36 4.86 -29.56
N PHE A 420 -0.89 4.87 -29.10
CA PHE A 420 -1.47 6.06 -28.49
C PHE A 420 -2.49 5.75 -27.40
N THR A 421 -2.74 6.74 -26.57
CA THR A 421 -3.82 6.73 -25.57
C THR A 421 -4.35 8.16 -25.46
N TRP A 422 -5.62 8.34 -25.10
CA TRP A 422 -6.09 9.68 -24.77
C TRP A 422 -5.49 10.11 -23.42
N ASP A 423 -4.56 11.06 -23.48
CA ASP A 423 -3.68 11.50 -22.41
C ASP A 423 -3.86 13.01 -22.12
N TYR A 424 -5.01 13.39 -21.55
CA TYR A 424 -5.38 14.78 -21.30
C TYR A 424 -4.51 15.52 -20.26
N ARG A 425 -3.68 14.82 -19.49
CA ARG A 425 -2.71 15.44 -18.56
C ARG A 425 -1.30 15.40 -19.16
N LYS A 426 -0.55 16.49 -19.01
CA LYS A 426 0.85 16.59 -19.43
C LYS A 426 1.73 16.98 -18.25
N ASP A 427 2.48 16.00 -17.76
CA ASP A 427 3.54 16.19 -16.78
C ASP A 427 4.72 15.29 -17.15
N LYS A 428 5.91 15.66 -16.67
CA LYS A 428 7.18 15.01 -17.07
C LYS A 428 7.20 13.52 -16.75
N GLU A 429 6.69 13.14 -15.58
CA GLU A 429 6.72 11.75 -15.12
C GLU A 429 5.70 10.88 -15.85
N LEU A 430 4.52 11.41 -16.15
CA LEU A 430 3.53 10.74 -17.00
C LEU A 430 4.04 10.55 -18.43
N VAL A 431 4.64 11.57 -19.04
CA VAL A 431 5.21 11.43 -20.39
C VAL A 431 6.36 10.42 -20.40
N LYS A 432 7.20 10.41 -19.36
CA LYS A 432 8.24 9.38 -19.19
C LYS A 432 7.61 7.98 -19.12
N MET A 433 6.58 7.79 -18.29
CA MET A 433 5.87 6.52 -18.17
C MET A 433 5.27 6.08 -19.52
N MET A 434 4.67 7.00 -20.28
CA MET A 434 4.13 6.74 -21.61
C MET A 434 5.21 6.24 -22.58
N ILE A 435 6.38 6.89 -22.61
CA ILE A 435 7.51 6.48 -23.44
C ILE A 435 8.02 5.09 -23.02
N ASP A 436 8.13 4.84 -21.71
CA ASP A 436 8.51 3.53 -21.17
C ASP A 436 7.48 2.43 -21.54
N HIS A 437 6.23 2.80 -21.84
CA HIS A 437 5.16 1.93 -22.34
C HIS A 437 5.01 1.95 -23.87
N ARG A 438 6.03 2.45 -24.60
CA ARG A 438 6.09 2.49 -26.07
C ARG A 438 5.04 3.38 -26.75
N ILE A 439 4.43 4.31 -26.03
CA ILE A 439 3.58 5.35 -26.63
C ILE A 439 4.45 6.29 -27.47
N ASN A 440 4.01 6.56 -28.71
CA ASN A 440 4.72 7.44 -29.65
C ASN A 440 3.77 8.36 -30.43
N VAL A 441 2.55 8.50 -29.95
CA VAL A 441 1.58 9.48 -30.43
C VAL A 441 0.90 10.11 -29.21
N PHE A 442 0.88 11.44 -29.15
CA PHE A 442 0.47 12.20 -27.97
C PHE A 442 -0.67 13.17 -28.32
N MET A 443 -1.69 13.26 -27.47
CA MET A 443 -2.77 14.22 -27.66
C MET A 443 -2.31 15.64 -27.34
N LEU A 444 -2.68 16.60 -28.18
CA LEU A 444 -2.53 18.03 -27.94
C LEU A 444 -3.93 18.66 -27.99
N GLY A 445 -4.44 19.05 -26.83
CA GLY A 445 -5.85 19.39 -26.68
C GLY A 445 -6.14 20.42 -25.61
N TRP A 446 -7.42 20.80 -25.51
CA TRP A 446 -7.94 21.60 -24.40
C TRP A 446 -8.29 20.72 -23.18
N MET A 447 -8.74 19.48 -23.41
CA MET A 447 -9.15 18.60 -22.33
C MET A 447 -8.02 18.42 -21.32
N GLY A 448 -8.34 18.62 -20.03
CA GLY A 448 -7.36 18.63 -18.93
C GLY A 448 -6.73 19.98 -18.60
N LYS A 449 -7.01 21.04 -19.38
CA LYS A 449 -6.55 22.42 -19.11
C LYS A 449 -7.63 23.29 -18.48
N ARG A 450 -7.20 24.26 -17.66
CA ARG A 450 -8.09 25.26 -17.04
C ARG A 450 -8.70 26.21 -18.07
N GLU A 451 -7.90 26.63 -19.04
CA GLU A 451 -8.29 27.57 -20.10
C GLU A 451 -8.21 26.91 -21.47
N ASN A 452 -9.05 27.36 -22.40
CA ASN A 452 -9.05 26.87 -23.77
C ASN A 452 -7.85 27.45 -24.56
N PRO A 453 -6.87 26.61 -24.95
CA PRO A 453 -5.66 27.06 -25.65
C PRO A 453 -5.90 27.38 -27.15
N TYR A 454 -7.09 27.11 -27.69
CA TYR A 454 -7.40 27.33 -29.10
C TYR A 454 -7.69 28.80 -29.39
N PRO A 455 -6.89 29.50 -30.23
CA PRO A 455 -7.17 30.89 -30.55
C PRO A 455 -8.45 31.01 -31.38
N LYS A 456 -9.29 31.98 -31.01
CA LYS A 456 -10.47 32.38 -31.79
C LYS A 456 -10.05 33.25 -32.97
N VAL A 457 -10.77 33.12 -34.09
CA VAL A 457 -10.65 33.99 -35.26
C VAL A 457 -11.80 34.98 -35.24
N VAL A 458 -11.49 36.27 -35.18
CA VAL A 458 -12.47 37.36 -35.23
C VAL A 458 -12.58 37.83 -36.67
N CYS A 459 -13.79 37.73 -37.22
CA CYS A 459 -14.12 38.17 -38.57
C CYS A 459 -15.06 39.38 -38.53
N ASN A 460 -14.80 40.37 -39.38
CA ASN A 460 -15.77 41.44 -39.63
C ASN A 460 -16.91 40.96 -40.54
N SER A 461 -17.90 41.83 -40.79
CA SER A 461 -19.08 41.54 -41.62
C SER A 461 -18.77 41.05 -43.04
N ASN A 462 -17.60 41.38 -43.59
CA ASN A 462 -17.13 40.95 -44.92
C ASN A 462 -16.32 39.63 -44.88
N GLY A 463 -16.13 39.06 -43.69
CA GLY A 463 -15.34 37.86 -43.44
C GLY A 463 -13.84 38.07 -43.50
N LYS A 464 -13.36 39.31 -43.30
CA LYS A 464 -11.93 39.61 -43.12
C LYS A 464 -11.55 39.33 -41.67
N VAL A 465 -10.46 38.60 -41.46
CA VAL A 465 -9.90 38.36 -40.12
C VAL A 465 -9.23 39.62 -39.60
N VAL A 466 -9.61 40.05 -38.38
CA VAL A 466 -9.15 41.32 -37.79
C VAL A 466 -8.23 41.16 -36.58
N ASN A 467 -8.12 39.96 -36.00
CA ASN A 467 -7.23 39.69 -34.87
C ASN A 467 -6.00 38.86 -35.26
N LYS A 468 -4.95 38.93 -34.43
CA LYS A 468 -3.78 38.03 -34.50
C LYS A 468 -4.06 36.75 -33.69
N LEU A 469 -3.78 35.59 -34.28
CA LEU A 469 -3.93 34.30 -33.61
C LEU A 469 -2.71 33.99 -32.74
N ASN A 470 -2.95 33.48 -31.54
CA ASN A 470 -1.90 33.07 -30.61
C ASN A 470 -2.09 31.60 -30.19
N PHE A 471 -1.13 30.75 -30.56
CA PHE A 471 -1.11 29.32 -30.22
C PHE A 471 -0.18 29.00 -29.04
N SER A 472 0.39 30.01 -28.36
CA SER A 472 1.39 29.81 -27.29
C SER A 472 0.88 28.98 -26.11
N GLY A 473 -0.43 28.81 -25.95
CA GLY A 473 -1.04 27.91 -24.96
C GLY A 473 -0.72 26.42 -25.14
N PHE A 474 -0.07 26.05 -26.25
CA PHE A 474 0.43 24.70 -26.52
C PHE A 474 1.93 24.53 -26.30
N ASP A 475 2.67 25.60 -26.03
CA ASP A 475 4.14 25.60 -26.05
C ASP A 475 4.73 24.58 -25.05
N SER A 476 4.24 24.57 -23.81
CA SER A 476 4.74 23.65 -22.77
C SER A 476 4.58 22.18 -23.16
N ASP A 477 3.43 21.83 -23.72
CA ASP A 477 3.11 20.43 -24.07
C ASP A 477 3.90 20.01 -25.30
N ILE A 478 3.98 20.87 -26.32
CA ILE A 478 4.76 20.61 -27.53
C ILE A 478 6.24 20.41 -27.19
N GLU A 479 6.84 21.29 -26.38
CA GLU A 479 8.25 21.13 -25.98
C GLU A 479 8.51 19.83 -25.22
N LEU A 480 7.52 19.39 -24.43
CA LEU A 480 7.61 18.13 -23.69
C LEU A 480 7.55 16.90 -24.60
N ILE A 481 6.69 16.90 -25.63
CA ILE A 481 6.36 15.67 -26.41
C ILE A 481 6.96 15.61 -27.81
N LYS A 482 7.31 16.74 -28.45
CA LYS A 482 7.67 16.79 -29.90
C LYS A 482 8.85 15.91 -30.31
N LYS A 483 9.77 15.62 -29.38
CA LYS A 483 10.95 14.77 -29.63
C LYS A 483 10.68 13.28 -29.50
N HIS A 484 9.49 12.89 -29.06
CA HIS A 484 9.15 11.52 -28.70
C HIS A 484 8.18 10.84 -29.66
N GLY A 485 7.50 11.60 -30.52
CA GLY A 485 6.53 11.01 -31.42
C GLY A 485 5.64 12.02 -32.13
N MET A 486 4.58 11.50 -32.73
CA MET A 486 3.58 12.28 -33.47
C MET A 486 2.60 12.97 -32.52
N ILE A 487 2.06 14.12 -32.93
CA ILE A 487 1.06 14.86 -32.19
C ILE A 487 -0.33 14.72 -32.85
N LEU A 488 -1.34 14.31 -32.09
CA LEU A 488 -2.74 14.41 -32.50
C LEU A 488 -3.35 15.68 -31.91
N MET A 489 -3.64 16.65 -32.77
CA MET A 489 -4.26 17.91 -32.35
C MET A 489 -5.77 17.75 -32.22
N GLU A 490 -6.23 17.56 -30.97
CA GLU A 490 -7.61 17.24 -30.61
C GLU A 490 -8.49 18.50 -30.54
N CYS A 491 -9.18 18.81 -31.63
CA CYS A 491 -10.07 19.96 -31.76
C CYS A 491 -11.57 19.58 -31.68
N CYS A 492 -11.91 18.40 -31.13
CA CYS A 492 -13.23 17.77 -31.06
C CYS A 492 -14.42 18.73 -30.89
N GLY A 493 -14.96 19.20 -32.02
CA GLY A 493 -16.07 20.17 -32.06
C GLY A 493 -15.73 21.62 -31.69
N VAL A 494 -14.57 21.89 -31.06
CA VAL A 494 -14.07 23.26 -30.81
C VAL A 494 -13.95 24.04 -32.11
N ILE A 495 -13.52 23.36 -33.19
CA ILE A 495 -13.33 23.95 -34.52
C ILE A 495 -14.61 24.61 -35.07
N LYS A 496 -15.79 24.12 -34.67
CA LYS A 496 -17.08 24.70 -35.08
C LYS A 496 -17.29 26.11 -34.52
N LYS A 497 -16.73 26.36 -33.33
CA LYS A 497 -16.89 27.60 -32.56
C LYS A 497 -15.65 28.49 -32.63
N THR A 498 -14.68 28.17 -33.49
CA THR A 498 -13.39 28.90 -33.57
C THR A 498 -13.54 30.27 -34.22
N VAL A 499 -14.44 30.41 -35.19
CA VAL A 499 -14.68 31.69 -35.87
C VAL A 499 -15.83 32.43 -35.21
N ILE A 500 -15.58 33.67 -34.84
CA ILE A 500 -16.53 34.57 -34.19
C ILE A 500 -16.58 35.91 -34.94
N THR A 501 -17.68 36.65 -34.77
CA THR A 501 -17.82 38.04 -35.20
C THR A 501 -17.14 38.99 -34.21
N GLU A 502 -17.00 40.27 -34.57
CA GLU A 502 -16.41 41.31 -33.72
C GLU A 502 -17.19 41.52 -32.40
N ASP A 503 -18.50 41.29 -32.39
CA ASP A 503 -19.35 41.30 -31.19
C ASP A 503 -19.33 39.96 -30.41
N GLY A 504 -18.46 39.02 -30.79
CA GLY A 504 -18.21 37.77 -30.06
C GLY A 504 -19.17 36.62 -30.38
N LYS A 505 -20.10 36.77 -31.34
CA LYS A 505 -21.03 35.70 -31.71
C LYS A 505 -20.35 34.65 -32.60
N VAL A 506 -20.69 33.37 -32.40
CA VAL A 506 -20.17 32.28 -33.22
C VAL A 506 -20.70 32.39 -34.64
N VAL A 507 -19.80 32.39 -35.63
CA VAL A 507 -20.17 32.38 -37.04
C VAL A 507 -20.71 31.00 -37.42
N PRO A 508 -21.83 30.89 -38.17
CA PRO A 508 -22.39 29.61 -38.59
C PRO A 508 -21.36 28.72 -39.32
N TYR A 509 -21.21 27.49 -38.83
CA TYR A 509 -20.28 26.49 -39.37
C TYR A 509 -20.53 26.24 -40.86
N GLY A 510 -19.46 26.17 -41.66
CA GLY A 510 -19.54 25.94 -43.11
C GLY A 510 -19.92 27.17 -43.95
N SER A 511 -20.37 28.28 -43.34
CA SER A 511 -20.67 29.53 -44.07
C SER A 511 -19.42 30.12 -44.76
N LYS A 512 -19.60 31.00 -45.75
CA LYS A 512 -18.48 31.67 -46.45
C LYS A 512 -17.56 32.43 -45.48
N ILE A 513 -18.13 33.10 -44.47
CA ILE A 513 -17.37 33.82 -43.44
C ILE A 513 -16.56 32.85 -42.58
N TRP A 514 -17.19 31.75 -42.14
CA TRP A 514 -16.51 30.71 -41.37
C TRP A 514 -15.36 30.08 -42.17
N GLN A 515 -15.57 29.77 -43.45
CA GLN A 515 -14.53 29.18 -44.30
C GLN A 515 -13.32 30.10 -44.46
N LYS A 516 -13.52 31.42 -44.66
CA LYS A 516 -12.42 32.40 -44.73
C LYS A 516 -11.64 32.49 -43.41
N GLY A 517 -12.36 32.54 -42.28
CA GLY A 517 -11.75 32.58 -40.96
C GLY A 517 -10.94 31.31 -40.66
N MET A 518 -11.50 30.15 -40.97
CA MET A 518 -10.83 28.86 -40.77
C MET A 518 -9.66 28.63 -41.71
N GLU A 519 -9.71 29.12 -42.95
CA GLU A 519 -8.54 29.11 -43.84
C GLU A 519 -7.36 29.85 -43.20
N LYS A 520 -7.61 31.04 -42.63
CA LYS A 520 -6.56 31.78 -41.90
C LYS A 520 -6.07 31.00 -40.69
N TRP A 521 -6.98 30.38 -39.92
CA TRP A 521 -6.62 29.57 -38.78
C TRP A 521 -5.71 28.39 -39.15
N LEU A 522 -6.05 27.64 -40.20
CA LEU A 522 -5.26 26.49 -40.69
C LEU A 522 -3.88 26.94 -41.18
N LYS A 523 -3.80 28.04 -41.93
CA LYS A 523 -2.52 28.59 -42.42
C LYS A 523 -1.60 29.03 -41.26
N GLU A 524 -2.15 29.72 -40.25
CA GLU A 524 -1.38 30.12 -39.08
C GLU A 524 -1.01 28.92 -38.19
N LEU A 525 -1.87 27.90 -38.10
CA LEU A 525 -1.54 26.65 -37.40
C LEU A 525 -0.34 25.95 -38.05
N VAL A 526 -0.36 25.77 -39.38
CA VAL A 526 0.77 25.16 -40.12
C VAL A 526 2.05 25.96 -39.88
N LYS A 527 1.97 27.30 -39.95
CA LYS A 527 3.11 28.18 -39.68
C LYS A 527 3.61 28.01 -38.24
N TYR A 528 2.71 27.92 -37.26
CA TYR A 528 3.04 27.72 -35.86
C TYR A 528 3.72 26.36 -35.64
N MET A 529 3.14 25.26 -36.12
CA MET A 529 3.74 23.92 -36.01
C MET A 529 5.13 23.87 -36.65
N LYS A 530 5.27 24.45 -37.86
CA LYS A 530 6.58 24.56 -38.52
C LYS A 530 7.58 25.37 -37.69
N GLY A 531 7.13 26.47 -37.08
CA GLY A 531 7.94 27.28 -36.16
C GLY A 531 8.39 26.54 -34.90
N LYS A 532 7.68 25.48 -34.50
CA LYS A 532 8.07 24.57 -33.41
C LYS A 532 8.98 23.42 -33.84
N GLY A 533 9.32 23.35 -35.14
CA GLY A 533 10.15 22.30 -35.74
C GLY A 533 9.37 21.07 -36.19
N LEU A 534 8.04 21.14 -36.27
CA LEU A 534 7.18 20.03 -36.68
C LEU A 534 6.83 20.14 -38.17
N ASN A 535 7.02 19.06 -38.91
CA ASN A 535 6.60 18.91 -40.30
C ASN A 535 5.21 18.26 -40.39
N TYR A 536 4.65 18.17 -41.60
CA TYR A 536 3.33 17.57 -41.81
C TYR A 536 3.22 16.12 -41.31
N ASN A 537 4.32 15.35 -41.31
CA ASN A 537 4.32 13.96 -40.83
C ASN A 537 4.33 13.84 -39.29
N ASP A 538 4.60 14.94 -38.58
CA ASP A 538 4.77 14.94 -37.13
C ASP A 538 3.47 15.26 -36.39
N TRP A 539 2.40 15.63 -37.10
CA TRP A 539 1.09 15.90 -36.51
C TRP A 539 -0.08 15.62 -37.45
N ALA A 540 -1.26 15.41 -36.87
CA ALA A 540 -2.52 15.34 -37.60
C ALA A 540 -3.64 16.07 -36.86
N LEU A 541 -4.62 16.56 -37.62
CA LEU A 541 -5.82 17.20 -37.10
C LEU A 541 -6.87 16.15 -36.74
N TYR A 542 -7.24 16.13 -35.46
CA TYR A 542 -8.33 15.30 -34.92
C TYR A 542 -9.51 16.23 -34.59
N ALA A 543 -10.33 16.51 -35.59
CA ALA A 543 -11.31 17.60 -35.53
C ALA A 543 -12.67 17.23 -34.91
N PHE A 544 -13.07 15.97 -35.04
CA PHE A 544 -14.35 15.45 -34.60
C PHE A 544 -14.16 14.12 -33.89
N ASP A 545 -14.86 13.94 -32.78
CA ASP A 545 -14.85 12.73 -31.98
C ASP A 545 -15.90 11.75 -32.51
N GLU A 546 -15.50 10.54 -32.89
CA GLU A 546 -16.33 9.43 -33.34
C GLU A 546 -17.31 9.72 -34.50
N TYR A 547 -17.06 10.79 -35.27
CA TYR A 547 -17.99 11.30 -36.30
C TYR A 547 -17.32 11.61 -37.64
N ILE A 548 -17.81 10.98 -38.71
CA ILE A 548 -17.33 11.14 -40.10
C ILE A 548 -18.42 11.61 -41.08
N GLY A 549 -19.49 12.23 -40.59
CA GLY A 549 -20.63 12.66 -41.42
C GLY A 549 -20.42 14.01 -42.15
N HIS A 550 -21.53 14.70 -42.45
CA HIS A 550 -21.54 15.92 -43.26
C HIS A 550 -20.58 17.00 -42.75
N GLU A 551 -20.49 17.21 -41.44
CA GLU A 551 -19.62 18.23 -40.87
C GLU A 551 -18.13 17.88 -41.04
N PHE A 552 -17.77 16.61 -40.88
CA PHE A 552 -16.43 16.09 -41.15
C PHE A 552 -16.04 16.35 -42.61
N ILE A 553 -16.91 15.97 -43.55
CA ILE A 553 -16.70 16.18 -44.99
C ILE A 553 -16.58 17.68 -45.33
N THR A 554 -17.39 18.54 -44.70
CA THR A 554 -17.33 19.99 -44.89
C THR A 554 -15.96 20.55 -44.51
N LEU A 555 -15.42 20.16 -43.36
CA LEU A 555 -14.08 20.55 -42.94
C LEU A 555 -13.02 19.94 -43.86
N GLY A 556 -13.14 18.65 -44.19
CA GLY A 556 -12.21 17.93 -45.05
C GLY A 556 -12.02 18.61 -46.41
N LYS A 557 -13.13 19.03 -47.05
CA LYS A 557 -13.11 19.81 -48.29
C LYS A 557 -12.37 21.14 -48.13
N LEU A 558 -12.62 21.84 -47.03
CA LEU A 558 -11.91 23.09 -46.73
C LEU A 558 -10.42 22.85 -46.53
N VAL A 559 -10.03 21.86 -45.72
CA VAL A 559 -8.61 21.54 -45.45
C VAL A 559 -7.90 21.17 -46.75
N ARG A 560 -8.47 20.29 -47.57
CA ARG A 560 -7.86 19.92 -48.87
C ARG A 560 -7.70 21.10 -49.82
N ARG A 561 -8.62 22.06 -49.81
CA ARG A 561 -8.52 23.30 -50.59
C ARG A 561 -7.44 24.25 -50.07
N VAL A 562 -7.31 24.37 -48.75
CA VAL A 562 -6.38 25.31 -48.10
C VAL A 562 -4.95 24.79 -48.15
N ASP A 563 -4.77 23.53 -47.76
CA ASP A 563 -3.50 22.84 -47.74
C ASP A 563 -3.71 21.31 -47.72
N PRO A 564 -3.58 20.62 -48.86
CA PRO A 564 -3.84 19.19 -48.94
C PRO A 564 -2.85 18.33 -48.16
N LYS A 565 -1.70 18.88 -47.70
CA LYS A 565 -0.68 18.15 -46.93
C LYS A 565 -1.01 18.00 -45.45
N ILE A 566 -1.99 18.76 -44.93
CA ILE A 566 -2.46 18.60 -43.55
C ILE A 566 -3.06 17.21 -43.40
N GLN A 567 -2.54 16.43 -42.46
CA GLN A 567 -3.07 15.10 -42.16
C GLN A 567 -4.36 15.22 -41.34
N ILE A 568 -5.39 14.45 -41.72
CA ILE A 568 -6.66 14.36 -41.01
C ILE A 568 -6.81 12.97 -40.40
N PHE A 569 -7.07 12.94 -39.09
CA PHE A 569 -7.36 11.75 -38.30
C PHE A 569 -8.88 11.60 -38.10
N ALA A 570 -9.40 10.38 -38.24
CA ALA A 570 -10.82 10.06 -38.03
C ALA A 570 -10.98 8.74 -37.26
N ASP A 571 -11.79 8.74 -36.21
CA ASP A 571 -11.97 7.62 -35.28
C ASP A 571 -13.42 7.13 -35.13
N PRO A 572 -14.10 6.73 -36.22
CA PRO A 572 -15.51 6.36 -36.12
C PRO A 572 -15.72 5.20 -35.12
N ASN A 573 -16.81 5.31 -34.36
CA ASN A 573 -17.31 4.28 -33.46
C ASN A 573 -18.73 3.82 -33.83
N GLN A 574 -19.18 4.14 -35.03
CA GLN A 574 -20.46 3.71 -35.56
C GLN A 574 -20.23 2.86 -36.83
N PRO A 575 -21.05 1.83 -37.08
CA PRO A 575 -20.97 1.07 -38.32
C PRO A 575 -21.10 1.99 -39.54
N PHE A 576 -20.38 1.66 -40.61
CA PHE A 576 -20.37 2.41 -41.86
C PHE A 576 -20.34 1.47 -43.06
N SER A 577 -21.00 1.87 -44.14
CA SER A 577 -21.05 1.10 -45.39
C SER A 577 -19.85 1.38 -46.30
N LEU A 578 -19.72 0.60 -47.39
CA LEU A 578 -18.81 0.92 -48.49
C LEU A 578 -19.06 2.32 -49.08
N GLU A 579 -20.32 2.73 -49.17
CA GLU A 579 -20.67 4.04 -49.74
C GLU A 579 -20.27 5.18 -48.82
N ASP A 580 -20.41 5.01 -47.50
CA ASP A 580 -19.90 5.97 -46.52
C ASP A 580 -18.38 6.06 -46.59
N ALA A 581 -17.68 4.92 -46.66
CA ALA A 581 -16.24 4.85 -46.82
C ALA A 581 -15.74 5.61 -48.07
N LYS A 582 -16.41 5.43 -49.22
CA LYS A 582 -16.08 6.16 -50.46
C LYS A 582 -16.23 7.68 -50.31
N LYS A 583 -17.29 8.13 -49.63
CA LYS A 583 -17.55 9.57 -49.43
C LYS A 583 -16.48 10.25 -48.57
N VAL A 584 -15.96 9.56 -47.56
CA VAL A 584 -15.04 10.15 -46.58
C VAL A 584 -13.57 9.96 -46.92
N ALA A 585 -13.21 8.88 -47.64
CA ALA A 585 -11.81 8.52 -47.94
C ALA A 585 -10.93 9.67 -48.48
N PRO A 586 -11.40 10.56 -49.39
CA PRO A 586 -10.57 11.68 -49.87
C PRO A 586 -10.11 12.67 -48.80
N TYR A 587 -10.76 12.64 -47.64
CA TYR A 587 -10.55 13.57 -46.52
C TYR A 587 -9.93 12.90 -45.30
N ILE A 588 -9.48 11.64 -45.40
CA ILE A 588 -8.89 10.89 -44.31
C ILE A 588 -7.48 10.46 -44.70
N ASP A 589 -6.48 10.84 -43.91
CA ASP A 589 -5.12 10.33 -44.05
C ASP A 589 -4.88 9.17 -43.09
N ILE A 590 -5.44 9.28 -41.87
CA ILE A 590 -5.31 8.29 -40.81
C ILE A 590 -6.71 7.86 -40.39
N PHE A 591 -7.07 6.62 -40.76
CA PHE A 591 -8.35 6.02 -40.39
C PHE A 591 -8.17 5.15 -39.16
N CYS A 592 -8.88 5.45 -38.07
CA CYS A 592 -8.71 4.81 -36.77
C CYS A 592 -10.05 4.33 -36.17
N PRO A 593 -10.76 3.39 -36.81
CA PRO A 593 -12.04 2.91 -36.29
C PRO A 593 -11.87 2.21 -34.95
N SER A 594 -12.96 2.18 -34.18
CA SER A 594 -13.03 1.32 -33.00
C SER A 594 -12.82 -0.14 -33.40
N GLY A 595 -12.01 -0.88 -32.64
CA GLY A 595 -11.48 -2.17 -33.06
C GLY A 595 -12.54 -3.27 -33.25
N TRP A 596 -13.75 -3.08 -32.71
CA TRP A 596 -14.87 -3.99 -32.96
C TRP A 596 -15.46 -3.83 -34.36
N LEU A 597 -15.41 -2.64 -34.96
CA LEU A 597 -15.88 -2.37 -36.32
C LEU A 597 -15.09 -3.16 -37.37
N VAL A 598 -13.80 -3.40 -37.13
CA VAL A 598 -12.93 -4.19 -38.03
C VAL A 598 -13.42 -5.63 -38.18
N SER A 599 -14.17 -6.14 -37.20
CA SER A 599 -14.69 -7.51 -37.20
C SER A 599 -16.17 -7.59 -37.57
N MET A 600 -16.82 -6.46 -37.92
CA MET A 600 -18.22 -6.45 -38.35
C MET A 600 -18.36 -6.72 -39.84
N ASP A 601 -19.36 -7.51 -40.20
CA ASP A 601 -19.62 -7.86 -41.60
C ASP A 601 -20.11 -6.65 -42.39
N GLU A 602 -20.91 -5.79 -41.78
CA GLU A 602 -21.46 -4.56 -42.38
C GLU A 602 -20.36 -3.56 -42.75
N CYS A 603 -19.23 -3.57 -42.00
CA CYS A 603 -18.10 -2.69 -42.25
C CYS A 603 -17.06 -3.30 -43.19
N ARG A 604 -17.17 -4.59 -43.55
CA ARG A 604 -16.10 -5.35 -44.22
C ARG A 604 -15.65 -4.72 -45.53
N GLU A 605 -16.58 -4.45 -46.44
CA GLU A 605 -16.26 -3.86 -47.75
C GLU A 605 -15.72 -2.44 -47.61
N GLY A 606 -16.29 -1.63 -46.70
CA GLY A 606 -15.80 -0.28 -46.40
C GLY A 606 -14.38 -0.29 -45.84
N MET A 607 -14.09 -1.21 -44.91
CA MET A 607 -12.75 -1.42 -44.36
C MET A 607 -11.75 -1.84 -45.43
N GLU A 608 -12.12 -2.76 -46.34
CA GLU A 608 -11.26 -3.17 -47.46
C GLU A 608 -10.96 -2.02 -48.41
N TYR A 609 -11.97 -1.18 -48.69
CA TYR A 609 -11.78 0.02 -49.50
C TYR A 609 -10.85 1.03 -48.82
N LEU A 610 -11.05 1.32 -47.53
CA LEU A 610 -10.22 2.28 -46.78
C LEU A 610 -8.78 1.79 -46.63
N ARG A 611 -8.56 0.49 -46.44
CA ARG A 611 -7.20 -0.12 -46.43
C ARG A 611 -6.42 0.14 -47.72
N LYS A 612 -7.09 0.32 -48.86
CA LYS A 612 -6.47 0.58 -50.16
C LYS A 612 -6.32 2.07 -50.47
N THR A 613 -7.12 2.92 -49.84
CA THR A 613 -7.30 4.34 -50.23
C THR A 613 -6.80 5.34 -49.20
N THR A 614 -6.59 4.91 -47.96
CA THR A 614 -6.02 5.75 -46.89
C THR A 614 -4.56 5.38 -46.66
N ARG A 615 -3.78 6.32 -46.12
CA ARG A 615 -2.33 6.16 -45.91
C ARG A 615 -2.03 5.22 -44.75
N GLU A 616 -2.75 5.38 -43.64
CA GLU A 616 -2.56 4.56 -42.44
C GLU A 616 -3.92 4.09 -41.89
N ILE A 617 -3.98 2.81 -41.51
CA ILE A 617 -5.10 2.24 -40.76
C ILE A 617 -4.64 1.93 -39.34
N TRP A 618 -5.19 2.67 -38.38
CA TRP A 618 -5.04 2.40 -36.95
C TRP A 618 -6.34 1.80 -36.42
N CYS A 619 -6.35 1.42 -35.15
CA CYS A 619 -7.59 1.11 -34.44
C CYS A 619 -7.50 1.63 -33.02
N TYR A 620 -8.62 1.63 -32.30
CA TYR A 620 -8.59 1.83 -30.86
C TYR A 620 -9.54 0.90 -30.12
N SER A 621 -9.41 0.86 -28.81
CA SER A 621 -10.35 0.18 -27.92
C SER A 621 -10.88 1.15 -26.87
N THR A 622 -12.16 1.01 -26.55
CA THR A 622 -12.89 1.81 -25.57
C THR A 622 -13.96 0.94 -24.89
N GLY A 623 -14.65 1.45 -23.88
CA GLY A 623 -15.83 0.84 -23.30
C GLY A 623 -16.13 1.25 -21.86
N MET A 624 -17.25 0.74 -21.32
CA MET A 624 -17.72 1.04 -19.96
C MET A 624 -17.19 0.03 -18.92
N GLY A 625 -16.84 0.53 -17.73
CA GLY A 625 -16.36 -0.26 -16.60
C GLY A 625 -15.02 -0.96 -16.86
N GLN A 626 -14.05 -0.23 -17.38
CA GLN A 626 -12.79 -0.77 -17.92
C GLN A 626 -11.88 -1.45 -16.89
N ARG A 627 -11.97 -1.08 -15.60
CA ARG A 627 -11.26 -1.76 -14.50
C ARG A 627 -11.65 -3.23 -14.37
N SER A 628 -12.85 -3.56 -14.83
CA SER A 628 -13.37 -4.93 -14.87
C SER A 628 -13.00 -5.68 -16.15
N TYR A 629 -12.16 -5.12 -17.03
CA TYR A 629 -11.72 -5.83 -18.24
C TYR A 629 -10.60 -6.79 -17.92
N SER A 630 -10.51 -7.86 -18.71
CA SER A 630 -9.37 -8.76 -18.65
C SER A 630 -8.12 -8.02 -19.16
N PRO A 631 -7.04 -7.91 -18.35
CA PRO A 631 -5.77 -7.35 -18.81
C PRO A 631 -5.28 -8.03 -20.10
N LEU A 632 -5.33 -9.36 -20.15
CA LEU A 632 -4.86 -10.10 -21.32
C LEU A 632 -5.76 -9.91 -22.54
N ALA A 633 -7.08 -10.10 -22.38
CA ALA A 633 -7.96 -10.16 -23.54
C ALA A 633 -8.23 -8.81 -24.19
N ILE A 634 -8.13 -7.73 -23.43
CA ILE A 634 -8.30 -6.37 -23.96
C ILE A 634 -6.96 -5.74 -24.31
N TYR A 635 -5.97 -5.78 -23.40
CA TYR A 635 -4.76 -4.97 -23.50
C TYR A 635 -3.59 -5.75 -24.11
N ARG A 636 -3.21 -6.90 -23.55
CA ARG A 636 -2.07 -7.69 -24.09
C ARG A 636 -2.35 -8.23 -25.49
N SER A 637 -3.60 -8.59 -25.80
CA SER A 637 -3.96 -9.09 -27.13
C SER A 637 -3.78 -8.07 -28.26
N ILE A 638 -3.56 -6.77 -27.96
CA ILE A 638 -3.45 -5.71 -28.96
C ILE A 638 -2.30 -5.95 -29.93
N GLY A 639 -1.10 -6.30 -29.46
CA GLY A 639 0.03 -6.55 -30.37
C GLY A 639 -0.24 -7.67 -31.36
N TRP A 640 -0.94 -8.71 -30.90
CA TRP A 640 -1.36 -9.84 -31.73
C TRP A 640 -2.46 -9.46 -32.74
N LYS A 641 -3.41 -8.61 -32.37
CA LYS A 641 -4.42 -8.05 -33.30
C LYS A 641 -3.78 -7.20 -34.38
N VAL A 642 -2.91 -6.27 -33.98
CA VAL A 642 -2.19 -5.37 -34.88
C VAL A 642 -1.37 -6.16 -35.90
N TRP A 643 -0.70 -7.22 -35.44
CA TRP A 643 0.02 -8.14 -36.33
C TRP A 643 -0.93 -8.85 -37.29
N LYS A 644 -1.95 -9.56 -36.78
CA LYS A 644 -2.89 -10.36 -37.59
C LYS A 644 -3.64 -9.51 -38.62
N TRP A 645 -4.06 -8.32 -38.22
CA TRP A 645 -4.85 -7.41 -39.06
C TRP A 645 -4.01 -6.44 -39.88
N LYS A 646 -2.67 -6.54 -39.81
CA LYS A 646 -1.71 -5.71 -40.54
C LYS A 646 -2.01 -4.21 -40.40
N LEU A 647 -2.21 -3.76 -39.16
CA LEU A 647 -2.52 -2.37 -38.84
C LEU A 647 -1.24 -1.55 -38.68
N ASN A 648 -1.33 -0.24 -38.90
CA ASN A 648 -0.24 0.72 -38.70
C ASN A 648 -0.23 1.31 -37.29
N GLY A 649 -1.29 1.11 -36.51
CA GLY A 649 -1.36 1.67 -35.16
C GLY A 649 -2.49 1.12 -34.31
N TRP A 650 -2.39 1.32 -33.00
CA TRP A 650 -3.44 1.01 -32.05
C TRP A 650 -3.43 1.95 -30.85
N GLY A 651 -4.61 2.34 -30.39
CA GLY A 651 -4.77 3.09 -29.14
C GLY A 651 -5.80 2.54 -28.15
N HIS A 652 -5.80 3.10 -26.95
CA HIS A 652 -6.79 2.78 -25.92
C HIS A 652 -7.32 4.05 -25.25
N TRP A 653 -8.64 4.18 -25.18
CA TRP A 653 -9.33 5.21 -24.41
C TRP A 653 -9.59 4.67 -23.00
N CYS A 654 -8.90 5.12 -21.94
CA CYS A 654 -7.95 6.24 -21.94
C CYS A 654 -6.87 6.12 -20.85
N LEU A 655 -5.81 6.91 -20.99
CA LEU A 655 -4.75 6.97 -19.98
C LEU A 655 -5.15 7.85 -18.81
N THR A 656 -5.57 9.09 -19.10
CA THR A 656 -5.96 10.09 -18.09
C THR A 656 -7.23 10.81 -18.49
N HIS A 657 -8.35 10.57 -17.78
CA HIS A 657 -9.62 11.28 -18.01
C HIS A 657 -10.18 11.95 -16.76
N CYS A 658 -10.04 11.32 -15.59
CA CYS A 658 -10.48 11.90 -14.34
C CYS A 658 -9.44 12.86 -13.76
N ALA A 659 -9.91 13.86 -13.00
CA ALA A 659 -9.04 14.67 -12.17
C ALA A 659 -8.30 13.80 -11.14
N PRO A 660 -7.10 14.20 -10.68
CA PRO A 660 -6.36 13.52 -9.61
C PRO A 660 -7.27 13.10 -8.45
N TYR A 661 -6.95 11.99 -7.79
CA TYR A 661 -7.73 11.34 -6.73
C TYR A 661 -9.01 10.62 -7.19
N ARG A 662 -9.71 11.13 -8.21
CA ARG A 662 -10.90 10.44 -8.75
C ARG A 662 -10.54 9.16 -9.51
N GLU A 663 -9.30 9.01 -9.97
CA GLU A 663 -8.78 7.74 -10.49
C GLU A 663 -8.77 6.57 -9.50
N TRP A 664 -8.90 6.78 -8.19
CA TRP A 664 -8.90 5.67 -7.22
C TRP A 664 -10.29 5.04 -7.03
N THR A 665 -11.31 5.58 -7.68
CA THR A 665 -12.70 5.11 -7.56
C THR A 665 -13.41 5.09 -8.90
N ASP A 666 -14.24 4.08 -9.12
CA ASP A 666 -15.16 4.02 -10.26
C ASP A 666 -16.47 4.80 -10.04
N PHE A 667 -16.67 5.39 -8.85
CA PHE A 667 -17.90 6.09 -8.48
C PHE A 667 -17.73 7.60 -8.53
N THR A 668 -17.38 8.11 -9.72
CA THR A 668 -17.08 9.52 -9.97
C THR A 668 -18.31 10.39 -10.29
N GLY A 669 -19.51 9.81 -10.25
CA GLY A 669 -20.75 10.41 -10.76
C GLY A 669 -21.02 10.10 -12.24
N ASP A 670 -20.06 9.54 -12.97
CA ASP A 670 -20.24 9.07 -14.34
C ASP A 670 -20.74 7.61 -14.35
N ILE A 671 -21.80 7.33 -15.11
CA ILE A 671 -22.36 5.97 -15.24
C ILE A 671 -21.38 4.98 -15.88
N ARG A 672 -20.43 5.48 -16.69
CA ARG A 672 -19.41 4.68 -17.40
C ARG A 672 -18.32 4.13 -16.46
N GLY A 673 -18.20 4.69 -15.24
CA GLY A 673 -17.07 4.47 -14.34
C GLY A 673 -15.84 5.30 -14.72
N CYS A 674 -14.74 5.16 -13.98
CA CYS A 674 -13.49 5.86 -14.28
C CYS A 674 -12.69 5.07 -15.34
N PRO A 675 -12.47 5.61 -16.55
CA PRO A 675 -11.79 4.88 -17.63
C PRO A 675 -10.24 4.98 -17.56
N THR A 676 -9.70 5.78 -16.64
CA THR A 676 -8.26 6.03 -16.48
C THR A 676 -7.46 4.73 -16.25
N MET A 677 -6.31 4.57 -16.92
CA MET A 677 -5.39 3.43 -16.76
C MET A 677 -4.24 3.67 -15.76
N VAL A 678 -3.98 4.91 -15.36
CA VAL A 678 -2.92 5.26 -14.40
C VAL A 678 -3.50 5.97 -13.18
N TYR A 679 -2.75 6.02 -12.09
CA TYR A 679 -3.20 6.60 -10.83
C TYR A 679 -2.24 7.70 -10.37
N SER A 680 -2.71 8.73 -9.68
CA SER A 680 -1.81 9.67 -8.98
C SER A 680 -1.63 9.18 -7.54
N TYR A 681 -0.39 9.14 -7.05
CA TYR A 681 -0.10 8.75 -5.68
C TYR A 681 0.51 9.93 -4.91
N THR A 682 0.11 10.09 -3.65
CA THR A 682 0.46 11.27 -2.84
C THR A 682 1.85 11.19 -2.20
N GLU A 683 2.42 9.99 -2.06
CA GLU A 683 3.66 9.78 -1.29
C GLU A 683 4.92 9.67 -2.15
N LYS A 684 4.80 9.25 -3.43
CA LYS A 684 5.88 9.29 -4.45
C LYS A 684 5.46 10.26 -5.54
N ASN A 685 6.33 11.21 -5.90
CA ASN A 685 6.11 12.24 -6.93
C ASN A 685 6.03 11.64 -8.36
N GLY A 686 5.04 10.80 -8.66
CA GLY A 686 4.88 10.22 -9.99
C GLY A 686 3.59 9.38 -10.17
N PRO A 687 3.21 9.09 -11.42
CA PRO A 687 2.06 8.24 -11.69
C PRO A 687 2.34 6.79 -11.28
N VAL A 688 1.28 6.12 -10.82
CA VAL A 688 1.23 4.69 -10.53
C VAL A 688 0.60 3.97 -11.72
N THR A 689 1.30 2.94 -12.22
CA THR A 689 0.84 2.10 -13.33
C THR A 689 -0.30 1.17 -12.88
N SER A 690 -0.87 0.44 -13.81
CA SER A 690 -1.91 -0.56 -13.55
C SER A 690 -1.65 -1.85 -14.29
N ARG A 691 -2.24 -2.95 -13.83
CA ARG A 691 -2.22 -4.22 -14.58
C ARG A 691 -2.71 -4.02 -16.01
N ARG A 692 -3.70 -3.17 -16.25
CA ARG A 692 -4.18 -2.89 -17.62
C ARG A 692 -3.10 -2.25 -18.49
N PHE A 693 -2.37 -1.29 -17.97
CA PHE A 693 -1.34 -0.58 -18.73
C PHE A 693 -0.05 -1.41 -18.90
N GLU A 694 0.32 -2.19 -17.88
CA GLU A 694 1.41 -3.17 -17.98
C GLU A 694 1.10 -4.23 -19.03
N ALA A 695 -0.12 -4.79 -19.04
CA ALA A 695 -0.56 -5.72 -20.07
C ALA A 695 -0.58 -5.08 -21.47
N PHE A 696 -0.91 -3.79 -21.58
CA PHE A 696 -0.84 -3.04 -22.84
C PHE A 696 0.61 -2.99 -23.36
N ARG A 697 1.60 -2.70 -22.50
CA ARG A 697 3.02 -2.74 -22.87
C ARG A 697 3.46 -4.15 -23.27
N ASP A 698 3.13 -5.17 -22.47
CA ASP A 698 3.47 -6.56 -22.79
C ASP A 698 2.96 -6.96 -24.17
N GLY A 699 1.76 -6.50 -24.56
CA GLY A 699 1.22 -6.75 -25.89
C GLY A 699 2.05 -6.12 -27.01
N LEU A 700 2.53 -4.89 -26.82
CA LEU A 700 3.40 -4.22 -27.79
C LEU A 700 4.79 -4.86 -27.85
N GLU A 701 5.26 -5.42 -26.74
CA GLU A 701 6.49 -6.19 -26.69
C GLU A 701 6.33 -7.53 -27.40
N ASP A 702 5.21 -8.25 -27.21
CA ASP A 702 4.87 -9.43 -28.00
C ASP A 702 4.87 -9.13 -29.52
N TYR A 703 4.38 -7.95 -29.94
CA TYR A 703 4.51 -7.50 -31.34
C TYR A 703 5.98 -7.30 -31.75
N ALA A 704 6.81 -6.71 -30.88
CA ALA A 704 8.23 -6.50 -31.16
C ALA A 704 8.97 -7.81 -31.41
N TYR A 705 8.61 -8.89 -30.72
CA TYR A 705 9.09 -10.25 -30.97
C TYR A 705 8.71 -10.74 -32.37
N LEU A 706 7.44 -10.65 -32.74
CA LEU A 706 6.95 -11.05 -34.08
C LEU A 706 7.66 -10.26 -35.18
N PHE A 707 7.76 -8.94 -35.01
CA PHE A 707 8.41 -8.05 -35.96
C PHE A 707 9.91 -8.37 -36.12
N LEU A 708 10.62 -8.61 -35.01
CA LEU A 708 12.04 -8.99 -35.07
C LEU A 708 12.23 -10.34 -35.77
N LEU A 709 11.38 -11.33 -35.47
CA LEU A 709 11.41 -12.63 -36.13
C LEU A 709 11.20 -12.52 -37.65
N ASP A 710 10.16 -11.80 -38.07
CA ASP A 710 9.86 -11.56 -39.49
C ASP A 710 11.01 -10.83 -40.19
N LYS A 711 11.53 -9.76 -39.58
CA LYS A 711 12.66 -8.99 -40.11
C LYS A 711 13.89 -9.87 -40.32
N LEU A 712 14.28 -10.65 -39.32
CA LEU A 712 15.44 -11.55 -39.43
C LEU A 712 15.24 -12.62 -40.50
N SER A 713 14.02 -13.14 -40.65
CA SER A 713 13.70 -14.16 -41.66
C SER A 713 13.82 -13.67 -43.10
N LYS A 714 13.60 -12.37 -43.34
CA LYS A 714 13.69 -11.73 -44.66
C LYS A 714 15.09 -11.28 -45.03
N GLN A 715 15.95 -11.05 -44.05
CA GLN A 715 17.30 -10.51 -44.26
C GLN A 715 18.33 -11.54 -44.73
N LYS A 716 18.01 -12.85 -44.68
CA LYS A 716 18.96 -13.92 -45.02
C LYS A 716 18.28 -15.05 -45.77
N MET A 717 19.06 -15.76 -46.61
CA MET A 717 18.67 -17.10 -47.02
C MET A 717 18.76 -18.05 -45.82
N ILE A 718 17.60 -18.50 -45.36
CA ILE A 718 17.48 -19.49 -44.29
C ILE A 718 17.01 -20.84 -44.89
N PRO A 719 17.35 -21.99 -44.28
CA PRO A 719 16.91 -23.28 -44.79
C PRO A 719 15.38 -23.34 -44.89
N ARG A 720 14.85 -23.96 -45.96
CA ARG A 720 13.39 -24.08 -46.21
C ARG A 720 12.62 -24.56 -44.97
N LYS A 721 13.15 -25.55 -44.24
CA LYS A 721 12.54 -26.06 -43.00
C LYS A 721 12.36 -24.97 -41.93
N LEU A 722 13.37 -24.10 -41.76
CA LEU A 722 13.31 -23.00 -40.80
C LEU A 722 12.39 -21.88 -41.30
N GLN A 723 12.41 -21.59 -42.60
CA GLN A 723 11.47 -20.66 -43.22
C GLN A 723 10.01 -21.08 -43.01
N SER A 724 9.70 -22.37 -43.22
CA SER A 724 8.37 -22.92 -42.95
C SER A 724 7.97 -22.80 -41.49
N LYS A 725 8.89 -23.10 -40.54
CA LYS A 725 8.64 -22.90 -39.11
C LYS A 725 8.34 -21.45 -38.76
N VAL A 726 9.13 -20.51 -39.28
CA VAL A 726 8.91 -19.07 -39.03
C VAL A 726 7.55 -18.64 -39.56
N LYS A 727 7.23 -19.00 -40.81
CA LYS A 727 5.93 -18.70 -41.42
C LYS A 727 4.79 -19.26 -40.57
N GLU A 728 4.90 -20.52 -40.17
CA GLU A 728 3.92 -21.19 -39.32
C GLU A 728 3.72 -20.44 -37.99
N VAL A 729 4.79 -20.04 -37.30
CA VAL A 729 4.68 -19.31 -36.03
C VAL A 729 4.06 -17.93 -36.22
N LEU A 730 4.48 -17.18 -37.25
CA LEU A 730 3.96 -15.84 -37.53
C LEU A 730 2.47 -15.85 -37.93
N GLU A 731 1.95 -16.99 -38.42
CA GLU A 731 0.54 -17.18 -38.78
C GLU A 731 -0.28 -17.79 -37.61
N LYS A 732 0.17 -18.92 -37.03
CA LYS A 732 -0.58 -19.66 -36.01
C LYS A 732 -0.60 -18.98 -34.64
N ALA A 733 0.50 -18.37 -34.20
CA ALA A 733 0.58 -17.81 -32.85
C ALA A 733 -0.47 -16.68 -32.63
N PRO A 734 -0.62 -15.69 -33.53
CA PRO A 734 -1.70 -14.71 -33.42
C PRO A 734 -3.09 -15.35 -33.45
N GLU A 735 -3.31 -16.39 -34.23
CA GLU A 735 -4.62 -17.06 -34.29
C GLU A 735 -4.99 -17.75 -32.97
N GLU A 736 -4.07 -18.53 -32.40
CA GLU A 736 -4.31 -19.25 -31.15
C GLU A 736 -4.50 -18.29 -29.97
N ILE A 737 -3.67 -17.24 -29.88
CA ILE A 737 -3.78 -16.20 -28.86
C ILE A 737 -5.13 -15.51 -28.95
N LEU A 738 -5.56 -15.12 -30.16
CA LEU A 738 -6.83 -14.41 -30.34
C LEU A 738 -8.06 -15.30 -30.15
N LYS A 739 -7.93 -16.63 -30.29
CA LYS A 739 -8.96 -17.59 -29.88
C LYS A 739 -8.99 -17.78 -28.36
N ASN A 740 -7.83 -17.73 -27.69
CA ASN A 740 -7.68 -18.03 -26.26
C ASN A 740 -7.16 -16.83 -25.46
N ARG A 741 -7.79 -15.66 -25.66
CA ARG A 741 -7.27 -14.35 -25.22
C ARG A 741 -7.01 -14.17 -23.72
N ASN A 742 -7.57 -15.02 -22.86
CA ASN A 742 -7.37 -15.00 -21.41
C ASN A 742 -6.34 -16.02 -20.91
N ASN A 743 -5.74 -16.83 -21.79
CA ASN A 743 -4.83 -17.90 -21.38
C ASN A 743 -3.40 -17.36 -21.22
N PHE A 744 -3.03 -16.95 -20.01
CA PHE A 744 -1.70 -16.44 -19.69
C PHE A 744 -0.57 -17.39 -20.15
N THR A 745 -0.67 -18.67 -19.82
CA THR A 745 0.33 -19.69 -20.16
C THR A 745 0.59 -19.75 -21.67
N LEU A 746 -0.45 -19.54 -22.49
CA LEU A 746 -0.32 -19.53 -23.95
C LEU A 746 0.50 -18.33 -24.46
N TYR A 747 0.33 -17.14 -23.87
CA TYR A 747 1.17 -15.97 -24.20
C TYR A 747 2.64 -16.26 -23.89
N SER A 748 2.93 -16.76 -22.69
CA SER A 748 4.30 -17.11 -22.26
C SER A 748 4.92 -18.17 -23.16
N LEU A 749 4.15 -19.21 -23.53
CA LEU A 749 4.59 -20.28 -24.41
C LEU A 749 4.97 -19.74 -25.80
N TRP A 750 4.08 -18.97 -26.42
CA TRP A 750 4.34 -18.44 -27.77
C TRP A 750 5.49 -17.46 -27.80
N ARG A 751 5.59 -16.55 -26.83
CA ARG A 751 6.74 -15.64 -26.74
C ARG A 751 8.05 -16.40 -26.59
N LYS A 752 8.12 -17.42 -25.72
CA LYS A 752 9.31 -18.26 -25.56
C LYS A 752 9.72 -18.95 -26.86
N ARG A 753 8.76 -19.55 -27.57
CA ARG A 753 9.00 -20.17 -28.89
C ARG A 753 9.54 -19.17 -29.91
N ILE A 754 9.00 -17.95 -29.94
CA ILE A 754 9.48 -16.89 -30.83
C ILE A 754 10.91 -16.48 -30.44
N ALA A 755 11.20 -16.31 -29.15
CA ALA A 755 12.54 -16.00 -28.64
C ALA A 755 13.59 -17.06 -29.06
N GLU A 756 13.25 -18.34 -28.91
CA GLU A 756 14.11 -19.46 -29.32
C GLU A 756 14.38 -19.46 -30.83
N LEU A 757 13.36 -19.17 -31.66
CA LEU A 757 13.53 -19.05 -33.11
C LEU A 757 14.38 -17.83 -33.51
N ILE A 758 14.23 -16.69 -32.82
CA ILE A 758 15.10 -15.52 -33.02
C ILE A 758 16.56 -15.89 -32.76
N LEU A 759 16.83 -16.62 -31.68
CA LEU A 759 18.17 -17.10 -31.36
C LEU A 759 18.71 -18.11 -32.39
N GLU A 760 17.88 -19.04 -32.88
CA GLU A 760 18.29 -19.98 -33.94
C GLU A 760 18.70 -19.22 -35.22
N LEU A 761 18.00 -18.13 -35.56
CA LEU A 761 18.31 -17.28 -36.71
C LEU A 761 19.56 -16.41 -36.49
N LYS A 762 19.84 -16.00 -35.25
CA LYS A 762 21.06 -15.26 -34.86
C LYS A 762 22.29 -16.15 -34.76
N GLY A 763 22.21 -17.33 -34.13
CA GLY A 763 23.36 -18.22 -33.92
C GLY A 763 23.99 -18.76 -35.22
N LYS A 764 23.23 -18.78 -36.32
CA LYS A 764 23.78 -19.05 -37.67
C LYS A 764 24.55 -17.88 -38.28
N GLN A 765 24.57 -16.71 -37.63
CA GLN A 765 25.27 -15.50 -38.07
C GLN A 765 26.72 -15.46 -37.58
N GLU A 766 27.07 -16.20 -36.53
CA GLU A 766 28.40 -16.19 -35.90
C GLU A 766 29.29 -17.38 -36.33
N ARG A 767 28.73 -18.35 -37.06
CA ARG A 767 29.45 -19.56 -37.56
C ARG A 767 29.83 -19.48 -39.05
N ARG A 768 29.87 -18.28 -39.63
CA ARG A 768 30.39 -17.96 -40.96
C ARG A 768 31.26 -16.73 -40.82
#